data_AF-A0A352GRU0-F1
#
_entry.id   AF-A0A352GRU0-F1
#
_cell.length_a   1.000
_cell.length_b   1.000
_cell.length_c   1.000
_cell.angle_alpha   90.00
_cell.angle_beta   90.00
_cell.angle_gamma   90.00
#
_symmetry.space_group_name_H-M   'P 1'
#
loop_
_entity.id
_entity.type
_entity.pdbx_description
1 polymer ?
#
loop_
_entity_poly.entity_id
_entity_poly.type
_entity_poly.pdbx_seq_one_letter_code
_entity_poly.pdbx_strand_id
1 'polypeptide(L)'
;MIRRLPARRRGVWATLLLVWAAVCLSAGSAWAQSGDNRHRLNLREPLILELRLGGLRLSDGFPALLSGSSLELPLGDLARALDFPISADAQAGIAGGWFLAENRLFSLSLGRREVTIEGKSRTFDPALVHAADGDIYVDVRLLSQWFPIDIAFDLPNLTATLTSREPLPIESRLAREDARERALRQRGPDRDYPKEEQSPGLISVPRADVYVQGTRATHGSQAKRFTYSYNMTGAADVAGTNASVFVSGENGQAVSDIRTTFERTDLDGRLGESLLGDLGATQIRGGDIYTPQFALTTRSQVANGATITNFPVGGTPDEFDRITLTGDLPLGWEMEVYRNETLIDFAEARSDGRYEFTDVPLLFGVNVVRLVFYGPQGQVREETRQIRVGLDQIKPGEVKYEISAGLHDDRLIANQRVSGTDSRRDQARMLARVQTGISKNLSLGGSIVAIPRDDGGRDTYVGTTLATSFGNLFGKVDLVNQQDGGWATRMMAQTSILGFSTILEHNITKNFLSEQFTGTGDSKLNSSTTLRVDGAISAFDLPQMPVSLTLDHDRFVNGDKTTTLSNRVTVPIGRLSVTHTLDYSRTKTSTGVDKTASGTFLLGGRIGDVRLRGTVGYKVLPETDYGTMTLTADKRISKNLEISLGLERSAPPDIVNSVSFGLNRLTEWSAWGLDLEYSDDAVFQARVNMAMSFGVNPTTGRPQVTADRIATQGALMSRVFLDHNGNGVFDDGDAPMEGVRLEIDRGIQRNKTDADGFVYISSVTPNRNLMVKLDADSLGDPFLVPSKKGVSIVAYPGSTARVDFPVVTTGEIDGTVFKVEGTKVFPVSGAEVQMLDAEGNVVRELRSAFDGFYLMEFVPPGAYSLRINPEQLTKLGLVTEGVRRATIEGDGTVIGGQDFVLRAQGTDAPRDAPAPRPVPAQAPDPADLPPPPAAVPVVPVTPAPPQ
;
A
#
# COMPACT_ATOMS: atom_id res chain seq x y z
N MET A 1 47.20 13.82 -31.91
CA MET A 1 48.21 13.08 -32.70
C MET A 1 47.72 11.63 -32.86
N ILE A 2 48.14 10.95 -33.93
CA ILE A 2 47.73 9.60 -34.37
C ILE A 2 46.66 9.62 -35.48
N ARG A 3 47.17 9.82 -36.70
CA ARG A 3 46.62 9.32 -37.96
C ARG A 3 47.46 8.08 -38.34
N ARG A 4 46.78 7.02 -38.83
CA ARG A 4 47.26 5.84 -39.58
C ARG A 4 47.57 4.54 -38.80
N LEU A 5 46.71 3.53 -38.99
CA LEU A 5 46.99 2.09 -39.31
C LEU A 5 45.64 1.36 -39.54
N PRO A 6 45.57 0.19 -40.24
CA PRO A 6 44.73 0.01 -41.42
C PRO A 6 43.47 -0.84 -41.22
N ALA A 7 42.58 -0.73 -42.20
CA ALA A 7 41.30 -1.40 -42.32
C ALA A 7 41.43 -2.92 -42.58
N ARG A 8 41.26 -3.72 -41.52
CA ARG A 8 40.77 -5.12 -41.60
C ARG A 8 40.39 -5.62 -40.20
N ARG A 9 39.25 -5.17 -39.67
CA ARG A 9 38.52 -5.77 -38.52
C ARG A 9 37.19 -5.06 -38.20
N ARG A 10 36.43 -4.63 -39.22
CA ARG A 10 35.08 -4.05 -39.03
C ARG A 10 33.93 -5.03 -39.28
N GLY A 11 34.21 -6.30 -39.58
CA GLY A 11 33.20 -7.28 -40.00
C GLY A 11 32.60 -8.18 -38.92
N VAL A 12 32.83 -7.94 -37.62
CA VAL A 12 32.34 -8.86 -36.55
C VAL A 12 31.32 -8.19 -35.61
N TRP A 13 31.21 -6.86 -35.61
CA TRP A 13 30.26 -6.14 -34.75
C TRP A 13 28.98 -5.67 -35.47
N ALA A 14 28.98 -5.64 -36.81
CA ALA A 14 27.80 -5.23 -37.58
C ALA A 14 26.80 -6.37 -37.82
N THR A 15 27.26 -7.62 -37.77
CA THR A 15 26.43 -8.83 -37.99
C THR A 15 25.64 -9.23 -36.75
N LEU A 16 26.07 -8.84 -35.54
CA LEU A 16 25.35 -9.09 -34.29
C LEU A 16 24.18 -8.12 -34.06
N LEU A 17 24.24 -6.90 -34.64
CA LEU A 17 23.17 -5.90 -34.55
C LEU A 17 22.03 -6.14 -35.56
N LEU A 18 22.32 -6.80 -36.69
CA LEU A 18 21.33 -7.07 -37.75
C LEU A 18 20.44 -8.29 -37.47
N VAL A 19 20.87 -9.22 -36.61
CA VAL A 19 20.05 -10.36 -36.18
C VAL A 19 19.02 -9.94 -35.12
N TRP A 20 19.24 -8.82 -34.43
CA TRP A 20 18.36 -8.32 -33.36
C TRP A 20 17.20 -7.44 -33.87
N ALA A 21 17.32 -6.84 -35.06
CA ALA A 21 16.32 -5.93 -35.63
C ALA A 21 15.21 -6.62 -36.45
N ALA A 22 15.34 -7.92 -36.75
CA ALA A 22 14.48 -8.61 -37.71
C ALA A 22 13.19 -9.23 -37.12
N VAL A 23 12.89 -9.05 -35.83
CA VAL A 23 11.80 -9.78 -35.14
C VAL A 23 10.56 -8.91 -34.80
N CYS A 24 10.55 -7.59 -35.02
CA CYS A 24 9.53 -6.71 -34.40
C CYS A 24 8.60 -5.86 -35.29
N LEU A 25 8.40 -6.10 -36.60
CA LEU A 25 7.56 -5.20 -37.42
C LEU A 25 6.56 -5.92 -38.36
N SER A 26 5.27 -5.96 -37.97
CA SER A 26 4.14 -5.88 -38.91
C SER A 26 2.77 -5.61 -38.23
N ALA A 27 1.97 -4.72 -38.85
CA ALA A 27 0.54 -4.32 -38.69
C ALA A 27 0.27 -3.04 -37.85
N GLY A 28 -0.51 -2.02 -38.26
CA GLY A 28 -1.32 -1.71 -39.47
C GLY A 28 -2.11 -0.39 -39.26
N SER A 29 -2.76 0.20 -40.29
CA SER A 29 -4.01 1.04 -40.20
C SER A 29 -4.39 1.83 -41.49
N ALA A 30 -5.70 1.96 -41.76
CA ALA A 30 -6.48 3.09 -42.36
C ALA A 30 -7.94 2.60 -42.66
N TRP A 31 -9.08 3.33 -42.53
CA TRP A 31 -9.54 4.60 -43.14
C TRP A 31 -10.86 5.11 -42.45
N ALA A 32 -11.26 6.37 -42.72
CA ALA A 32 -12.55 7.00 -42.31
C ALA A 32 -13.30 7.69 -43.48
N GLN A 33 -14.62 7.91 -43.34
CA GLN A 33 -15.61 8.40 -44.33
C GLN A 33 -16.38 9.65 -43.82
N SER A 34 -17.05 10.40 -44.71
CA SER A 34 -17.91 11.56 -44.38
C SER A 34 -19.22 11.61 -45.20
N GLY A 35 -20.23 12.34 -44.69
CA GLY A 35 -21.46 12.74 -45.40
C GLY A 35 -22.36 13.69 -44.59
N ASP A 36 -23.05 14.62 -45.26
CA ASP A 36 -23.93 15.69 -44.71
C ASP A 36 -25.33 15.68 -45.39
N ASN A 37 -26.33 16.31 -44.78
CA ASN A 37 -27.79 16.19 -45.03
C ASN A 37 -28.51 17.57 -45.05
N ARG A 38 -29.70 17.72 -45.69
CA ARG A 38 -30.58 18.92 -45.51
C ARG A 38 -32.11 18.73 -45.79
N HIS A 39 -32.91 19.42 -44.94
CA HIS A 39 -34.19 20.20 -45.13
C HIS A 39 -35.45 19.88 -44.26
N ARG A 40 -36.18 20.96 -43.89
CA ARG A 40 -37.13 21.21 -42.76
C ARG A 40 -38.50 21.76 -43.23
N LEU A 41 -39.61 21.57 -42.47
CA LEU A 41 -40.72 22.56 -42.22
C LEU A 41 -41.85 22.02 -41.28
N ASN A 42 -41.80 22.43 -40.00
CA ASN A 42 -42.89 22.80 -39.06
C ASN A 42 -42.13 23.17 -37.78
N LEU A 43 -41.51 24.34 -37.79
CA LEU A 43 -40.24 24.48 -37.08
C LEU A 43 -40.44 24.90 -35.64
N ARG A 44 -40.81 23.92 -34.81
CA ARG A 44 -40.12 23.81 -33.53
C ARG A 44 -38.64 23.79 -33.86
N GLU A 45 -37.96 24.88 -33.55
CA GLU A 45 -36.55 24.98 -33.84
C GLU A 45 -35.81 24.28 -32.70
N PRO A 46 -35.15 23.13 -32.95
CA PRO A 46 -34.24 22.56 -31.99
C PRO A 46 -33.15 23.59 -31.68
N LEU A 47 -33.08 23.91 -30.41
CA LEU A 47 -32.03 24.67 -29.79
C LEU A 47 -31.25 23.73 -28.87
N ILE A 48 -29.95 23.95 -28.80
CA ILE A 48 -29.12 23.38 -27.76
C ILE A 48 -28.70 24.57 -26.91
N LEU A 49 -29.05 24.53 -25.64
CA LEU A 49 -28.81 25.62 -24.70
C LEU A 49 -28.03 25.12 -23.48
N GLU A 50 -27.30 26.04 -22.84
CA GLU A 50 -26.69 25.79 -21.54
C GLU A 50 -27.80 25.83 -20.48
N LEU A 51 -27.95 24.74 -19.73
CA LEU A 51 -28.89 24.68 -18.61
C LEU A 51 -28.16 24.98 -17.30
N ARG A 52 -28.60 25.99 -16.57
CA ARG A 52 -27.99 26.45 -15.32
C ARG A 52 -28.99 26.46 -14.18
N LEU A 53 -28.58 26.11 -12.97
CA LEU A 53 -29.34 26.26 -11.73
C LEU A 53 -28.62 27.29 -10.86
N GLY A 54 -29.14 28.52 -10.81
CA GLY A 54 -28.40 29.66 -10.26
C GLY A 54 -27.05 29.84 -10.95
N GLY A 55 -25.95 29.69 -10.21
CA GLY A 55 -24.58 29.73 -10.75
C GLY A 55 -24.03 28.37 -11.24
N LEU A 56 -24.71 27.26 -10.92
CA LEU A 56 -24.29 25.89 -11.24
C LEU A 56 -24.66 25.54 -12.68
N ARG A 57 -23.72 25.01 -13.46
CA ARG A 57 -23.99 24.52 -14.81
C ARG A 57 -24.45 23.06 -14.74
N LEU A 58 -25.68 22.79 -15.15
CA LEU A 58 -26.26 21.43 -15.15
C LEU A 58 -25.96 20.67 -16.45
N SER A 59 -25.91 21.37 -17.59
CA SER A 59 -25.56 20.79 -18.89
C SER A 59 -25.03 21.86 -19.85
N ASP A 60 -23.95 21.55 -20.58
CA ASP A 60 -23.38 22.39 -21.66
C ASP A 60 -24.18 22.27 -22.97
N GLY A 61 -25.09 21.30 -23.08
CA GLY A 61 -25.80 21.00 -24.31
C GLY A 61 -27.16 20.38 -24.05
N PHE A 62 -28.07 21.17 -23.49
CA PHE A 62 -29.42 20.73 -23.17
C PHE A 62 -30.37 20.95 -24.36
N PRO A 63 -31.04 19.90 -24.85
CA PRO A 63 -31.96 20.03 -25.97
C PRO A 63 -33.23 20.77 -25.56
N ALA A 64 -33.68 21.69 -26.40
CA ALA A 64 -34.91 22.45 -26.22
C ALA A 64 -35.57 22.73 -27.56
N LEU A 65 -36.88 22.98 -27.55
CA LEU A 65 -37.64 23.34 -28.75
C LEU A 65 -38.19 24.75 -28.58
N LEU A 66 -37.85 25.64 -29.52
CA LEU A 66 -38.46 26.97 -29.58
C LEU A 66 -39.78 26.88 -30.34
N SER A 67 -40.87 27.22 -29.66
CA SER A 67 -42.24 27.17 -30.17
C SER A 67 -42.86 28.57 -30.07
N GLY A 68 -42.78 29.33 -31.16
CA GLY A 68 -43.20 30.75 -31.19
C GLY A 68 -42.30 31.63 -30.31
N SER A 69 -42.83 32.10 -29.17
CA SER A 69 -42.12 32.93 -28.19
C SER A 69 -41.90 32.25 -26.85
N SER A 70 -42.07 30.93 -26.78
CA SER A 70 -41.85 30.14 -25.57
C SER A 70 -40.94 28.95 -25.84
N LEU A 71 -40.32 28.47 -24.77
CA LEU A 71 -39.36 27.39 -24.79
C LEU A 71 -40.02 26.12 -24.26
N GLU A 72 -39.83 25.00 -24.94
CA GLU A 72 -40.28 23.68 -24.51
C GLU A 72 -39.05 22.84 -24.14
N LEU A 73 -39.06 22.24 -22.96
CA LEU A 73 -37.96 21.41 -22.45
C LEU A 73 -38.41 19.94 -22.32
N PRO A 74 -37.51 18.97 -22.57
CA PRO A 74 -37.76 17.56 -22.34
C PRO A 74 -37.90 17.27 -20.84
N LEU A 75 -39.04 16.70 -20.45
CA LEU A 75 -39.42 16.46 -19.06
C LEU A 75 -38.52 15.42 -18.38
N GLY A 76 -38.23 14.30 -19.05
CA GLY A 76 -37.40 13.23 -18.51
C GLY A 76 -35.95 13.67 -18.33
N ASP A 77 -35.38 14.36 -19.31
CA ASP A 77 -34.03 14.91 -19.23
C ASP A 77 -33.91 16.03 -18.19
N LEU A 78 -34.92 16.89 -18.06
CA LEU A 78 -34.95 17.92 -17.01
C LEU A 78 -35.07 17.28 -15.63
N ALA A 79 -35.92 16.26 -15.47
CA ALA A 79 -36.04 15.52 -14.22
C ALA A 79 -34.71 14.88 -13.82
N ARG A 80 -33.99 14.27 -14.78
CA ARG A 80 -32.66 13.70 -14.53
C ARG A 80 -31.63 14.76 -14.16
N ALA A 81 -31.65 15.93 -14.80
CA ALA A 81 -30.75 17.03 -14.48
C ALA A 81 -30.99 17.63 -13.07
N LEU A 82 -32.22 17.50 -12.55
CA LEU A 82 -32.62 17.98 -11.22
C LEU A 82 -32.63 16.89 -10.14
N ASP A 83 -32.18 15.67 -10.47
CA ASP A 83 -32.27 14.47 -9.60
C ASP A 83 -33.71 14.16 -9.14
N PHE A 84 -34.72 14.44 -9.97
CA PHE A 84 -36.10 13.99 -9.77
C PHE A 84 -36.29 12.59 -10.36
N PRO A 85 -36.73 11.60 -9.57
CA PRO A 85 -36.99 10.24 -10.04
C PRO A 85 -38.34 10.17 -10.78
N ILE A 86 -38.42 10.88 -11.90
CA ILE A 86 -39.55 10.88 -12.82
C ILE A 86 -39.06 10.26 -14.13
N SER A 87 -39.78 9.23 -14.58
CA SER A 87 -39.54 8.60 -15.87
C SER A 87 -40.62 9.06 -16.86
N ALA A 88 -40.19 9.53 -18.03
CA ALA A 88 -41.07 9.89 -19.13
C ALA A 88 -40.97 8.82 -20.23
N ASP A 89 -42.12 8.27 -20.64
CA ASP A 89 -42.26 7.38 -21.79
C ASP A 89 -43.02 8.12 -22.89
N ALA A 90 -42.26 8.61 -23.86
CA ALA A 90 -42.79 9.33 -25.01
C ALA A 90 -43.67 8.45 -25.92
N GLN A 91 -43.42 7.14 -26.00
CA GLN A 91 -44.20 6.24 -26.86
C GLN A 91 -45.58 5.94 -26.24
N ALA A 92 -45.62 5.70 -24.93
CA ALA A 92 -46.86 5.51 -24.19
C ALA A 92 -47.57 6.84 -23.86
N GLY A 93 -46.88 7.98 -24.01
CA GLY A 93 -47.40 9.31 -23.75
C GLY A 93 -47.72 9.54 -22.27
N ILE A 94 -46.94 8.92 -21.38
CA ILE A 94 -47.09 8.98 -19.93
C ILE A 94 -45.77 9.35 -19.27
N ALA A 95 -45.83 10.08 -18.16
CA ALA A 95 -44.68 10.23 -17.26
C ALA A 95 -45.14 10.02 -15.82
N GLY A 96 -44.25 9.48 -14.98
CA GLY A 96 -44.60 9.13 -13.61
C GLY A 96 -43.39 9.04 -12.69
N GLY A 97 -43.59 9.40 -11.42
CA GLY A 97 -42.57 9.35 -10.39
C GLY A 97 -42.92 10.23 -9.19
N TRP A 98 -41.90 10.78 -8.56
CA TRP A 98 -42.02 11.77 -7.50
C TRP A 98 -40.90 12.81 -7.62
N PHE A 99 -41.06 13.95 -6.94
CA PHE A 99 -40.06 15.02 -6.92
C PHE A 99 -39.87 15.53 -5.50
N LEU A 100 -38.65 15.87 -5.11
CA LEU A 100 -38.23 16.28 -3.75
C LEU A 100 -38.39 15.21 -2.66
N ALA A 101 -39.57 14.61 -2.49
CA ALA A 101 -39.85 13.56 -1.51
C ALA A 101 -40.83 12.52 -2.07
N GLU A 102 -40.75 11.27 -1.60
CA GLU A 102 -41.55 10.15 -2.13
C GLU A 102 -43.07 10.34 -2.04
N ASN A 103 -43.54 11.20 -1.13
CA ASN A 103 -44.95 11.54 -0.97
C ASN A 103 -45.45 12.60 -1.97
N ARG A 104 -44.56 13.29 -2.69
CA ARG A 104 -44.90 14.31 -3.71
C ARG A 104 -44.92 13.64 -5.10
N LEU A 105 -45.95 12.85 -5.32
CA LEU A 105 -46.14 12.08 -6.56
C LEU A 105 -46.45 12.99 -7.76
N PHE A 106 -45.90 12.62 -8.91
CA PHE A 106 -46.13 13.24 -10.20
C PHE A 106 -46.60 12.17 -11.21
N SER A 107 -47.66 12.48 -11.95
CA SER A 107 -48.12 11.67 -13.08
C SER A 107 -48.68 12.53 -14.19
N LEU A 108 -48.33 12.23 -15.44
CA LEU A 108 -48.77 12.92 -16.65
C LEU A 108 -49.34 11.90 -17.64
N SER A 109 -50.48 12.21 -18.26
CA SER A 109 -51.03 11.43 -19.37
C SER A 109 -51.47 12.34 -20.53
N LEU A 110 -50.78 12.21 -21.66
CA LEU A 110 -51.14 12.91 -22.91
C LEU A 110 -52.49 12.47 -23.45
N GLY A 111 -52.80 11.17 -23.36
CA GLY A 111 -54.06 10.60 -23.84
C GLY A 111 -55.29 11.10 -23.08
N ARG A 112 -55.15 11.34 -21.76
CA ARG A 112 -56.21 11.91 -20.90
C ARG A 112 -56.16 13.43 -20.80
N ARG A 113 -55.09 14.07 -21.28
CA ARG A 113 -54.83 15.52 -21.15
C ARG A 113 -54.84 15.98 -19.69
N GLU A 114 -54.29 15.15 -18.83
CA GLU A 114 -54.39 15.27 -17.38
C GLU A 114 -52.99 15.13 -16.74
N VAL A 115 -52.69 16.00 -15.78
CA VAL A 115 -51.49 15.94 -14.94
C VAL A 115 -51.91 15.94 -13.48
N THR A 116 -51.37 15.01 -12.71
CA THR A 116 -51.59 14.88 -11.26
C THR A 116 -50.30 15.21 -10.53
N ILE A 117 -50.37 16.19 -9.63
CA ILE A 117 -49.23 16.69 -8.86
C ILE A 117 -49.67 16.74 -7.41
N GLU A 118 -49.00 15.99 -6.53
CA GLU A 118 -49.37 15.90 -5.11
C GLU A 118 -50.85 15.51 -4.90
N GLY A 119 -51.35 14.58 -5.72
CA GLY A 119 -52.73 14.10 -5.68
C GLY A 119 -53.77 15.08 -6.25
N LYS A 120 -53.38 16.29 -6.69
CA LYS A 120 -54.28 17.26 -7.33
C LYS A 120 -54.20 17.10 -8.85
N SER A 121 -55.30 16.65 -9.44
CA SER A 121 -55.42 16.54 -10.90
C SER A 121 -55.75 17.89 -11.55
N ARG A 122 -55.11 18.20 -12.68
CA ARG A 122 -55.33 19.38 -13.51
C ARG A 122 -55.31 19.00 -14.99
N THR A 123 -56.10 19.70 -15.79
CA THR A 123 -56.02 19.60 -17.26
C THR A 123 -55.02 20.60 -17.81
N PHE A 124 -54.36 20.28 -18.92
CA PHE A 124 -53.43 21.18 -19.63
C PHE A 124 -53.81 21.34 -21.10
N ASP A 125 -53.29 22.39 -21.74
CA ASP A 125 -53.46 22.61 -23.18
C ASP A 125 -52.58 21.63 -23.98
N PRO A 126 -53.17 20.76 -24.82
CA PRO A 126 -52.40 19.80 -25.63
C PRO A 126 -51.46 20.45 -26.66
N ALA A 127 -51.58 21.76 -26.92
CA ALA A 127 -50.62 22.47 -27.76
C ALA A 127 -49.27 22.71 -27.06
N LEU A 128 -49.23 22.70 -25.72
CA LEU A 128 -48.06 23.04 -24.89
C LEU A 128 -47.29 21.82 -24.39
N VAL A 129 -47.79 20.61 -24.67
CA VAL A 129 -47.17 19.35 -24.23
C VAL A 129 -47.26 18.34 -25.37
N HIS A 130 -46.13 17.79 -25.78
CA HIS A 130 -46.11 16.80 -26.85
C HIS A 130 -44.94 15.81 -26.70
N ALA A 131 -45.10 14.62 -27.27
CA ALA A 131 -44.02 13.64 -27.35
C ALA A 131 -43.17 13.90 -28.61
N ALA A 132 -41.85 14.02 -28.44
CA ALA A 132 -40.87 14.13 -29.53
C ALA A 132 -39.51 13.58 -29.09
N ASP A 133 -38.73 13.06 -30.04
CA ASP A 133 -37.33 12.64 -29.85
C ASP A 133 -37.05 11.76 -28.60
N GLY A 134 -38.00 10.89 -28.23
CA GLY A 134 -37.85 9.95 -27.12
C GLY A 134 -38.20 10.50 -25.73
N ASP A 135 -38.63 11.76 -25.63
CA ASP A 135 -39.09 12.38 -24.38
C ASP A 135 -40.43 13.14 -24.59
N ILE A 136 -41.00 13.66 -23.49
CA ILE A 136 -42.19 14.52 -23.51
C ILE A 136 -41.71 15.96 -23.30
N TYR A 137 -41.84 16.78 -24.34
CA TYR A 137 -41.51 18.20 -24.30
C TYR A 137 -42.68 18.98 -23.72
N VAL A 138 -42.36 19.81 -22.72
CA VAL A 138 -43.32 20.60 -21.95
C VAL A 138 -42.88 22.06 -22.00
N ASP A 139 -43.83 22.95 -22.27
CA ASP A 139 -43.61 24.40 -22.17
C ASP A 139 -43.11 24.79 -20.77
N VAL A 140 -42.07 25.63 -20.71
CA VAL A 140 -41.44 26.07 -19.46
C VAL A 140 -42.43 26.68 -18.46
N ARG A 141 -43.52 27.30 -18.92
CA ARG A 141 -44.55 27.88 -18.04
C ARG A 141 -45.32 26.80 -17.28
N LEU A 142 -45.54 25.64 -17.91
CA LEU A 142 -46.16 24.49 -17.25
C LEU A 142 -45.17 23.84 -16.29
N LEU A 143 -43.91 23.67 -16.68
CA LEU A 143 -42.86 23.14 -15.81
C LEU A 143 -42.69 23.97 -14.53
N SER A 144 -42.72 25.31 -14.65
CA SER A 144 -42.66 26.20 -13.50
C SER A 144 -43.91 26.19 -12.62
N GLN A 145 -45.05 25.73 -13.12
CA GLN A 145 -46.25 25.48 -12.31
C GLN A 145 -46.24 24.11 -11.65
N TRP A 146 -45.60 23.12 -12.29
CA TRP A 146 -45.62 21.73 -11.86
C TRP A 146 -44.57 21.45 -10.79
N PHE A 147 -43.40 22.05 -10.92
CA PHE A 147 -42.28 21.91 -9.99
C PHE A 147 -41.96 23.25 -9.33
N PRO A 148 -41.35 23.26 -8.13
CA PRO A 148 -40.95 24.48 -7.43
C PRO A 148 -39.70 25.13 -8.05
N ILE A 149 -39.73 25.36 -9.36
CA ILE A 149 -38.64 25.96 -10.15
C ILE A 149 -39.19 27.08 -11.04
N ASP A 150 -38.40 28.14 -11.21
CA ASP A 150 -38.64 29.22 -12.17
C ASP A 150 -37.61 29.13 -13.29
N ILE A 151 -38.08 29.17 -14.55
CA ILE A 151 -37.22 29.01 -15.72
C ILE A 151 -37.21 30.33 -16.50
N ALA A 152 -36.06 30.99 -16.51
CA ALA A 152 -35.79 32.13 -17.37
C ALA A 152 -34.86 31.70 -18.51
N PHE A 153 -35.05 32.23 -19.71
CA PHE A 153 -34.21 31.88 -20.86
C PHE A 153 -33.78 33.12 -21.65
N ASP A 154 -32.54 33.07 -22.14
CA ASP A 154 -31.90 34.10 -22.95
C ASP A 154 -31.48 33.46 -24.28
N LEU A 155 -32.25 33.75 -25.34
CA LEU A 155 -32.04 33.17 -26.66
C LEU A 155 -30.73 33.64 -27.32
N PRO A 156 -30.34 34.93 -27.30
CA PRO A 156 -29.03 35.38 -27.77
C PRO A 156 -27.84 34.65 -27.15
N ASN A 157 -27.92 34.33 -25.86
CA ASN A 157 -26.85 33.62 -25.14
C ASN A 157 -27.09 32.10 -25.05
N LEU A 158 -28.14 31.58 -25.69
CA LEU A 158 -28.56 30.17 -25.67
C LEU A 158 -28.46 29.57 -24.25
N THR A 159 -29.03 30.26 -23.26
CA THR A 159 -28.96 29.83 -21.86
C THR A 159 -30.36 29.78 -21.25
N ALA A 160 -30.65 28.71 -20.51
CA ALA A 160 -31.81 28.62 -19.63
C ALA A 160 -31.35 28.54 -18.17
N THR A 161 -31.77 29.50 -17.36
CA THR A 161 -31.45 29.61 -15.94
C THR A 161 -32.66 29.21 -15.12
N LEU A 162 -32.51 28.15 -14.36
CA LEU A 162 -33.42 27.66 -13.34
C LEU A 162 -33.13 28.37 -12.02
N THR A 163 -34.18 28.77 -11.33
CA THR A 163 -34.14 29.24 -9.94
C THR A 163 -35.05 28.37 -9.11
N SER A 164 -34.54 27.76 -8.04
CA SER A 164 -35.34 26.92 -7.14
C SER A 164 -36.11 27.77 -6.14
N ARG A 165 -37.37 27.42 -5.87
CA ARG A 165 -38.18 28.04 -4.80
C ARG A 165 -38.02 27.33 -3.46
N GLU A 166 -37.62 26.06 -3.51
CA GLU A 166 -37.29 25.19 -2.39
C GLU A 166 -36.00 24.42 -2.75
N PRO A 167 -35.12 24.08 -1.79
CA PRO A 167 -33.86 23.40 -2.08
C PRO A 167 -34.06 22.09 -2.86
N LEU A 168 -33.42 21.97 -4.04
CA LEU A 168 -33.52 20.77 -4.87
C LEU A 168 -32.55 19.67 -4.38
N PRO A 169 -32.80 18.38 -4.70
CA PRO A 169 -31.96 17.27 -4.23
C PRO A 169 -30.50 17.40 -4.67
N ILE A 170 -30.28 17.93 -5.88
CA ILE A 170 -28.95 18.22 -6.41
C ILE A 170 -28.24 19.33 -5.61
N GLU A 171 -28.96 20.37 -5.17
CA GLU A 171 -28.42 21.46 -4.35
C GLU A 171 -28.07 20.95 -2.94
N SER A 172 -28.92 20.11 -2.33
CA SER A 172 -28.65 19.47 -1.05
C SER A 172 -27.51 18.46 -1.11
N ARG A 173 -27.30 17.77 -2.24
CA ARG A 173 -26.13 16.90 -2.45
C ARG A 173 -24.85 17.71 -2.61
N LEU A 174 -24.87 18.76 -3.43
CA LEU A 174 -23.70 19.62 -3.62
C LEU A 174 -23.30 20.33 -2.33
N ALA A 175 -24.26 20.81 -1.54
CA ALA A 175 -24.00 21.41 -0.24
C ALA A 175 -23.30 20.44 0.73
N ARG A 176 -23.70 19.16 0.73
CA ARG A 176 -23.03 18.10 1.51
C ARG A 176 -21.61 17.81 1.04
N GLU A 177 -21.39 17.77 -0.29
CA GLU A 177 -20.06 17.59 -0.87
C GLU A 177 -19.13 18.78 -0.57
N ASP A 178 -19.62 20.00 -0.70
CA ASP A 178 -18.89 21.24 -0.38
C ASP A 178 -18.55 21.34 1.11
N ALA A 179 -19.48 20.97 2.00
CA ALA A 179 -19.25 20.92 3.44
C ALA A 179 -18.15 19.91 3.79
N ARG A 180 -18.21 18.71 3.18
CA ARG A 180 -17.19 17.67 3.32
C ARG A 180 -15.83 18.12 2.78
N GLU A 181 -15.78 18.75 1.62
CA GLU A 181 -14.54 19.28 1.06
C GLU A 181 -13.94 20.42 1.88
N ARG A 182 -14.75 21.30 2.47
CA ARG A 182 -14.26 22.37 3.37
C ARG A 182 -13.68 21.81 4.66
N ALA A 183 -14.28 20.76 5.22
CA ALA A 183 -13.73 20.01 6.36
C ALA A 183 -12.42 19.26 6.00
N LEU A 184 -12.29 18.81 4.75
CA LEU A 184 -11.10 18.12 4.23
C LEU A 184 -9.98 19.10 3.80
N ARG A 185 -10.29 20.28 3.26
CA ARG A 185 -9.31 21.29 2.77
C ARG A 185 -8.58 22.04 3.89
N GLN A 186 -9.04 21.97 5.14
CA GLN A 186 -8.27 22.40 6.31
C GLN A 186 -7.21 21.37 6.77
N ARG A 187 -7.09 20.22 6.11
CA ARG A 187 -6.07 19.21 6.42
C ARG A 187 -4.94 19.28 5.40
N GLY A 188 -3.77 19.74 5.86
CA GLY A 188 -2.51 19.53 5.15
C GLY A 188 -2.20 18.03 4.98
N PRO A 189 -1.14 17.68 4.23
CA PRO A 189 -0.78 16.27 4.03
C PRO A 189 -0.36 15.64 5.36
N ASP A 190 -1.29 14.93 6.02
CA ASP A 190 -1.04 14.09 7.20
C ASP A 190 0.04 13.04 6.81
N ARG A 191 1.28 13.31 7.17
CA ARG A 191 2.40 12.35 7.06
C ARG A 191 2.78 11.73 8.41
N ASP A 192 2.31 12.28 9.53
CA ASP A 192 2.66 11.81 10.87
C ASP A 192 1.43 11.82 11.78
N TYR A 193 0.66 10.72 11.77
CA TYR A 193 -0.31 10.48 12.84
C TYR A 193 0.43 10.18 14.16
N PRO A 194 -0.14 10.54 15.32
CA PRO A 194 0.46 10.22 16.60
C PRO A 194 0.69 8.72 16.73
N LYS A 195 1.88 8.32 17.22
CA LYS A 195 2.22 6.93 17.43
C LYS A 195 1.48 6.40 18.66
N GLU A 196 0.71 5.33 18.49
CA GLU A 196 0.03 4.64 19.58
C GLU A 196 0.86 3.42 19.97
N GLU A 197 1.42 3.45 21.17
CA GLU A 197 2.35 2.42 21.64
C GLU A 197 1.64 1.08 21.84
N GLN A 198 2.15 0.06 21.15
CA GLN A 198 1.67 -1.32 21.28
C GLN A 198 2.61 -2.06 22.23
N SER A 199 2.07 -2.52 23.36
CA SER A 199 2.83 -3.32 24.32
C SER A 199 2.54 -4.82 24.14
N PRO A 200 3.52 -5.63 23.70
CA PRO A 200 3.41 -7.08 23.67
C PRO A 200 2.94 -7.65 25.01
N GLY A 201 2.01 -8.62 24.94
CA GLY A 201 1.49 -9.28 26.12
C GLY A 201 2.50 -10.21 26.80
N LEU A 202 2.17 -10.68 28.00
CA LEU A 202 2.94 -11.74 28.68
C LEU A 202 2.75 -13.10 28.02
N ILE A 203 1.54 -13.39 27.56
CA ILE A 203 1.24 -14.58 26.76
C ILE A 203 0.09 -14.26 25.82
N SER A 204 0.19 -14.71 24.58
CA SER A 204 -0.92 -14.63 23.62
C SER A 204 -1.24 -16.01 23.06
N VAL A 205 -2.40 -16.13 22.44
CA VAL A 205 -2.75 -17.35 21.72
C VAL A 205 -1.84 -17.47 20.49
N PRO A 206 -1.12 -18.59 20.32
CA PRO A 206 -0.24 -18.75 19.18
C PRO A 206 -1.02 -18.82 17.88
N ARG A 207 -0.47 -18.19 16.86
CA ARG A 207 -0.86 -18.39 15.46
C ARG A 207 0.11 -19.37 14.83
N ALA A 208 -0.39 -20.31 14.03
CA ALA A 208 0.42 -21.34 13.41
C ALA A 208 0.06 -21.51 11.94
N ASP A 209 1.05 -21.50 11.07
CA ASP A 209 0.94 -21.93 9.67
C ASP A 209 1.47 -23.36 9.58
N VAL A 210 0.76 -24.22 8.86
CA VAL A 210 1.13 -25.61 8.61
C VAL A 210 1.10 -25.84 7.11
N TYR A 211 2.16 -26.42 6.58
CA TYR A 211 2.27 -26.85 5.20
C TYR A 211 2.74 -28.30 5.16
N VAL A 212 2.02 -29.13 4.42
CA VAL A 212 2.32 -30.55 4.26
C VAL A 212 2.37 -30.87 2.78
N GLN A 213 3.34 -31.67 2.38
CA GLN A 213 3.48 -32.14 1.00
C GLN A 213 3.74 -33.65 1.00
N GLY A 214 3.03 -34.37 0.14
CA GLY A 214 3.25 -35.77 -0.15
C GLY A 214 3.54 -35.95 -1.64
N THR A 215 4.59 -36.69 -1.96
CA THR A 215 5.00 -37.00 -3.33
C THR A 215 5.05 -38.51 -3.53
N ARG A 216 4.44 -38.96 -4.61
CA ARG A 216 4.53 -40.35 -5.06
C ARG A 216 5.17 -40.36 -6.44
N ALA A 217 6.34 -40.95 -6.55
CA ALA A 217 7.04 -41.14 -7.81
C ALA A 217 7.11 -42.63 -8.17
N THR A 218 6.96 -42.93 -9.46
CA THR A 218 7.15 -44.27 -10.02
C THR A 218 8.18 -44.21 -11.13
N HIS A 219 9.17 -45.10 -11.10
CA HIS A 219 10.18 -45.21 -12.15
C HIS A 219 10.03 -46.56 -12.85
N GLY A 220 9.48 -46.57 -14.06
CA GLY A 220 9.20 -47.79 -14.81
C GLY A 220 8.36 -48.82 -14.03
N SER A 221 8.75 -50.10 -14.08
CA SER A 221 7.98 -51.22 -13.52
C SER A 221 8.36 -51.65 -12.10
N GLN A 222 9.40 -51.10 -11.46
CA GLN A 222 10.01 -51.75 -10.29
C GLN A 222 10.21 -50.90 -9.01
N ALA A 223 10.04 -49.57 -9.00
CA ALA A 223 10.15 -48.80 -7.76
C ALA A 223 9.05 -47.73 -7.61
N LYS A 224 8.22 -47.89 -6.56
CA LYS A 224 7.28 -46.86 -6.09
C LYS A 224 7.89 -46.21 -4.86
N ARG A 225 8.24 -44.93 -4.94
CA ARG A 225 8.76 -44.15 -3.80
C ARG A 225 7.69 -43.18 -3.34
N PHE A 226 7.34 -43.25 -2.06
CA PHE A 226 6.50 -42.25 -1.41
C PHE A 226 7.37 -41.42 -0.47
N THR A 227 7.38 -40.11 -0.65
CA THR A 227 8.03 -39.14 0.23
C THR A 227 7.01 -38.13 0.73
N TYR A 228 7.20 -37.64 1.94
CA TYR A 228 6.45 -36.57 2.55
C TYR A 228 7.41 -35.60 3.21
N SER A 229 7.01 -34.35 3.26
CA SER A 229 7.64 -33.31 4.04
C SER A 229 6.57 -32.41 4.65
N TYR A 230 6.90 -31.79 5.77
CA TYR A 230 6.06 -30.80 6.38
C TYR A 230 6.89 -29.67 6.97
N ASN A 231 6.29 -28.49 7.06
CA ASN A 231 6.81 -27.42 7.88
C ASN A 231 5.67 -26.73 8.63
N MET A 232 6.02 -26.19 9.79
CA MET A 232 5.12 -25.48 10.67
C MET A 232 5.83 -24.21 11.14
N THR A 233 5.14 -23.09 11.10
CA THR A 233 5.62 -21.82 11.66
C THR A 233 4.62 -21.33 12.69
N GLY A 234 5.03 -21.18 13.93
CA GLY A 234 4.22 -20.62 15.01
C GLY A 234 4.75 -19.25 15.45
N ALA A 235 3.88 -18.35 15.88
CA ALA A 235 4.28 -17.11 16.54
C ALA A 235 3.28 -16.69 17.61
N ALA A 236 3.79 -16.11 18.71
CA ALA A 236 3.01 -15.62 19.84
C ALA A 236 3.81 -14.58 20.64
N ASP A 237 3.13 -13.68 21.33
CA ASP A 237 3.71 -12.96 22.47
C ASP A 237 3.99 -13.93 23.62
N VAL A 238 5.22 -13.91 24.12
CA VAL A 238 5.69 -14.66 25.30
C VAL A 238 6.65 -13.77 26.10
N ALA A 239 6.36 -13.55 27.38
CA ALA A 239 7.15 -12.76 28.31
C ALA A 239 7.54 -11.36 27.80
N GLY A 240 6.62 -10.68 27.08
CA GLY A 240 6.89 -9.36 26.50
C GLY A 240 7.77 -9.37 25.25
N THR A 241 8.07 -10.55 24.71
CA THR A 241 8.76 -10.75 23.42
C THR A 241 7.83 -11.40 22.41
N ASN A 242 8.11 -11.23 21.13
CA ASN A 242 7.50 -11.98 20.05
C ASN A 242 8.30 -13.27 19.87
N ALA A 243 7.76 -14.38 20.36
CA ALA A 243 8.32 -15.70 20.15
C ALA A 243 7.86 -16.23 18.79
N SER A 244 8.79 -16.77 18.00
CA SER A 244 8.52 -17.47 16.76
C SER A 244 9.20 -18.84 16.80
N VAL A 245 8.52 -19.84 16.25
CA VAL A 245 8.99 -21.22 16.19
C VAL A 245 8.80 -21.73 14.77
N PHE A 246 9.86 -22.22 14.15
CA PHE A 246 9.82 -22.94 12.89
C PHE A 246 10.17 -24.40 13.14
N VAL A 247 9.40 -25.32 12.57
CA VAL A 247 9.65 -26.77 12.61
C VAL A 247 9.52 -27.32 11.21
N SER A 248 10.45 -28.16 10.78
CA SER A 248 10.33 -28.95 9.55
C SER A 248 10.61 -30.42 9.80
N GLY A 249 10.07 -31.28 8.94
CA GLY A 249 10.31 -32.72 8.97
C GLY A 249 10.09 -33.36 7.60
N GLU A 250 10.70 -34.52 7.37
CA GLU A 250 10.62 -35.24 6.11
C GLU A 250 10.74 -36.77 6.29
N ASN A 251 10.61 -37.51 5.18
CA ASN A 251 10.75 -38.96 5.17
C ASN A 251 12.05 -39.44 5.83
N GLY A 252 11.93 -40.26 6.87
CA GLY A 252 13.08 -40.82 7.59
C GLY A 252 13.62 -39.92 8.69
N GLN A 253 13.15 -38.68 8.80
CA GLN A 253 13.52 -37.75 9.86
C GLN A 253 12.30 -36.92 10.31
N ALA A 254 11.68 -37.35 11.42
CA ALA A 254 10.47 -36.71 11.94
C ALA A 254 10.66 -35.21 12.18
N VAL A 255 11.81 -34.77 12.70
CA VAL A 255 12.15 -33.35 12.82
C VAL A 255 13.52 -33.12 12.18
N SER A 256 13.54 -32.45 11.02
CA SER A 256 14.74 -32.09 10.27
C SER A 256 15.40 -30.82 10.81
N ASP A 257 14.59 -29.82 11.16
CA ASP A 257 15.06 -28.55 11.72
C ASP A 257 14.02 -27.98 12.69
N ILE A 258 14.48 -27.38 13.78
CA ILE A 258 13.66 -26.63 14.72
C ILE A 258 14.39 -25.35 15.09
N ARG A 259 13.72 -24.21 14.93
CA ARG A 259 14.29 -22.88 15.21
C ARG A 259 13.33 -22.08 16.05
N THR A 260 13.80 -21.55 17.16
CA THR A 260 13.00 -20.77 18.11
C THR A 260 13.68 -19.43 18.35
N THR A 261 13.01 -18.33 18.02
CA THR A 261 13.53 -16.97 18.20
C THR A 261 12.59 -16.17 19.08
N PHE A 262 13.13 -15.50 20.08
CA PHE A 262 12.45 -14.49 20.89
C PHE A 262 12.94 -13.12 20.47
N GLU A 263 12.04 -12.24 20.04
CA GLU A 263 12.39 -10.92 19.53
C GLU A 263 11.64 -9.83 20.29
N ARG A 264 12.32 -8.73 20.63
CA ARG A 264 11.70 -7.49 21.05
C ARG A 264 12.18 -6.37 20.14
N THR A 265 11.25 -5.58 19.64
CA THR A 265 11.51 -4.55 18.64
C THR A 265 10.87 -3.23 19.03
N ASP A 266 11.59 -2.13 18.82
CA ASP A 266 11.10 -0.75 18.93
C ASP A 266 11.71 0.09 17.81
N LEU A 267 10.87 0.59 16.89
CA LEU A 267 11.34 1.33 15.71
C LEU A 267 12.02 2.67 16.05
N ASP A 268 11.79 3.22 17.24
CA ASP A 268 12.36 4.51 17.66
C ASP A 268 13.65 4.33 18.47
N GLY A 269 14.07 3.09 18.73
CA GLY A 269 15.31 2.82 19.46
C GLY A 269 15.22 3.06 20.97
N ARG A 270 14.05 2.82 21.58
CA ARG A 270 13.82 3.09 23.01
C ARG A 270 13.99 1.87 23.93
N LEU A 271 14.38 0.70 23.40
CA LEU A 271 14.58 -0.48 24.25
C LEU A 271 15.77 -0.29 25.19
N GLY A 272 15.52 -0.42 26.50
CA GLY A 272 16.57 -0.27 27.50
C GLY A 272 17.09 1.15 27.66
N GLU A 273 16.32 2.17 27.24
CA GLU A 273 16.66 3.61 27.39
C GLU A 273 17.01 3.97 28.85
N SER A 274 16.37 3.34 29.84
CA SER A 274 16.70 3.53 31.26
C SER A 274 18.12 3.07 31.65
N LEU A 275 18.72 2.16 30.89
CA LEU A 275 20.07 1.63 31.12
C LEU A 275 21.10 2.21 30.15
N LEU A 276 20.69 2.48 28.91
CA LEU A 276 21.56 2.85 27.80
C LEU A 276 21.46 4.35 27.43
N GLY A 277 20.51 5.09 28.01
CA GLY A 277 20.21 6.48 27.63
C GLY A 277 19.85 6.57 26.14
N ASP A 278 20.45 7.55 25.45
CA ASP A 278 20.28 7.79 24.01
C ASP A 278 20.77 6.63 23.11
N LEU A 279 21.38 5.58 23.68
CA LEU A 279 21.83 4.37 22.99
C LEU A 279 20.83 3.20 23.10
N GLY A 280 19.57 3.50 23.38
CA GLY A 280 18.50 2.49 23.39
C GLY A 280 18.52 1.63 22.12
N ALA A 281 18.21 0.35 22.29
CA ALA A 281 18.19 -0.62 21.21
C ALA A 281 16.90 -0.49 20.39
N THR A 282 17.01 -0.78 19.10
CA THR A 282 15.86 -0.94 18.19
C THR A 282 15.39 -2.38 18.17
N GLN A 283 16.29 -3.34 18.41
CA GLN A 283 15.97 -4.76 18.38
C GLN A 283 16.86 -5.56 19.35
N ILE A 284 16.24 -6.47 20.08
CA ILE A 284 16.87 -7.49 20.91
C ILE A 284 16.33 -8.85 20.48
N ARG A 285 17.21 -9.79 20.12
CA ARG A 285 16.85 -11.16 19.71
C ARG A 285 17.57 -12.18 20.57
N GLY A 286 16.93 -13.31 20.84
CA GLY A 286 17.50 -14.45 21.56
C GLY A 286 16.98 -15.79 21.06
N GLY A 287 17.73 -16.86 21.30
CA GLY A 287 17.45 -18.20 20.78
C GLY A 287 18.17 -18.44 19.45
N ASP A 288 17.51 -19.07 18.50
CA ASP A 288 18.07 -19.33 17.16
C ASP A 288 18.04 -18.05 16.33
N ILE A 289 19.20 -17.42 16.20
CA ILE A 289 19.38 -16.14 15.52
C ILE A 289 20.29 -16.28 14.31
N TYR A 290 20.15 -15.36 13.36
CA TYR A 290 21.13 -15.17 12.30
C TYR A 290 22.17 -14.16 12.75
N THR A 291 23.44 -14.59 12.78
CA THR A 291 24.57 -13.72 13.07
C THR A 291 24.81 -12.75 11.91
N PRO A 292 25.18 -11.49 12.18
CA PRO A 292 25.36 -10.47 11.14
C PRO A 292 26.61 -10.74 10.29
N GLN A 293 26.60 -10.25 9.05
CA GLN A 293 27.75 -10.31 8.15
C GLN A 293 28.63 -9.05 8.34
N PHE A 294 29.88 -9.24 8.73
CA PHE A 294 30.87 -8.16 8.82
C PHE A 294 31.84 -8.22 7.65
N ALA A 295 32.11 -7.07 7.04
CA ALA A 295 33.00 -6.91 5.90
C ALA A 295 34.32 -7.68 6.08
N LEU A 296 34.75 -8.37 5.02
CA LEU A 296 36.00 -9.13 4.94
C LEU A 296 36.10 -10.34 5.90
N THR A 297 35.19 -10.53 6.86
CA THR A 297 35.39 -11.47 7.98
C THR A 297 34.38 -12.60 8.01
N THR A 298 33.11 -12.30 8.31
CA THR A 298 32.08 -13.32 8.59
C THR A 298 31.05 -13.39 7.48
N ARG A 299 30.40 -14.55 7.34
CA ARG A 299 29.12 -14.68 6.62
C ARG A 299 28.00 -14.83 7.63
N SER A 300 26.76 -14.58 7.20
CA SER A 300 25.60 -14.84 8.05
C SER A 300 25.50 -16.34 8.34
N GLN A 301 25.34 -16.68 9.62
CA GLN A 301 25.24 -18.06 10.10
C GLN A 301 24.14 -18.15 11.16
N VAL A 302 23.44 -19.29 11.21
CA VAL A 302 22.53 -19.58 12.31
C VAL A 302 23.36 -19.89 13.56
N ALA A 303 22.95 -19.31 14.68
CA ALA A 303 23.53 -19.59 15.98
C ALA A 303 22.44 -19.57 17.05
N ASN A 304 22.56 -20.46 18.02
CA ASN A 304 21.83 -20.33 19.28
C ASN A 304 22.53 -19.26 20.14
N GLY A 305 21.90 -18.10 20.31
CA GLY A 305 22.55 -16.95 20.90
C GLY A 305 21.64 -15.75 21.12
N ALA A 306 22.24 -14.57 21.18
CA ALA A 306 21.53 -13.31 21.31
C ALA A 306 22.17 -12.21 20.46
N THR A 307 21.34 -11.28 19.98
CA THR A 307 21.76 -10.06 19.28
C THR A 307 21.07 -8.86 19.91
N ILE A 308 21.82 -7.79 20.12
CA ILE A 308 21.29 -6.46 20.46
C ILE A 308 21.82 -5.43 19.46
N THR A 309 20.94 -4.56 18.98
CA THR A 309 21.28 -3.58 17.96
C THR A 309 20.41 -2.33 18.08
N ASN A 310 20.94 -1.18 17.68
CA ASN A 310 20.18 0.05 17.47
C ASN A 310 20.16 0.51 16.00
N PHE A 311 20.53 -0.39 15.07
CA PHE A 311 20.33 -0.19 13.64
C PHE A 311 18.83 -0.28 13.28
N PRO A 312 18.34 0.45 12.26
CA PRO A 312 16.95 0.36 11.83
C PRO A 312 16.47 -1.08 11.58
N VAL A 313 15.26 -1.38 12.03
CA VAL A 313 14.61 -2.69 11.91
C VAL A 313 14.31 -2.98 10.44
N GLY A 314 14.53 -4.22 10.00
CA GLY A 314 14.54 -4.59 8.57
C GLY A 314 15.92 -4.47 7.92
N GLY A 315 16.91 -4.00 8.68
CA GLY A 315 18.33 -4.01 8.31
C GLY A 315 18.79 -2.70 7.67
N THR A 316 20.02 -2.31 7.98
CA THR A 316 20.85 -1.49 7.08
C THR A 316 21.63 -2.47 6.21
N PRO A 317 21.85 -2.21 4.90
CA PRO A 317 22.64 -3.11 4.07
C PRO A 317 23.99 -3.42 4.75
N ASP A 318 24.28 -4.70 5.00
CA ASP A 318 25.57 -5.13 5.57
C ASP A 318 26.74 -4.74 4.65
N GLU A 319 26.44 -4.57 3.36
CA GLU A 319 27.30 -4.06 2.31
C GLU A 319 26.57 -2.99 1.49
N PHE A 320 27.26 -1.93 1.06
CA PHE A 320 26.58 -0.76 0.46
C PHE A 320 26.04 -1.04 -0.95
N ASP A 321 26.65 -1.96 -1.68
CA ASP A 321 26.34 -2.24 -3.08
C ASP A 321 25.51 -3.51 -3.27
N ARG A 322 25.20 -4.22 -2.18
CA ARG A 322 24.51 -5.51 -2.23
C ARG A 322 23.83 -5.85 -0.91
N ILE A 323 22.81 -6.70 -0.98
CA ILE A 323 22.17 -7.25 0.20
C ILE A 323 22.08 -8.77 0.07
N THR A 324 22.35 -9.46 1.17
CA THR A 324 22.00 -10.88 1.29
C THR A 324 20.57 -10.96 1.79
N LEU A 325 19.69 -11.56 0.99
CA LEU A 325 18.30 -11.79 1.37
C LEU A 325 18.18 -13.23 1.85
N THR A 326 17.98 -13.41 3.16
CA THR A 326 17.69 -14.72 3.75
C THR A 326 16.33 -14.74 4.42
N GLY A 327 15.77 -15.93 4.54
CA GLY A 327 14.54 -16.17 5.27
C GLY A 327 14.04 -17.59 5.07
N ASP A 328 12.88 -17.87 5.67
CA ASP A 328 12.24 -19.17 5.55
C ASP A 328 11.51 -19.27 4.22
N LEU A 329 11.79 -20.31 3.44
CA LEU A 329 11.08 -20.68 2.23
C LEU A 329 10.56 -22.11 2.39
N PRO A 330 9.25 -22.31 2.58
CA PRO A 330 8.69 -23.66 2.72
C PRO A 330 9.05 -24.55 1.51
N LEU A 331 9.32 -25.83 1.75
CA LEU A 331 9.66 -26.79 0.68
C LEU A 331 8.62 -26.79 -0.45
N GLY A 332 9.09 -26.71 -1.70
CA GLY A 332 8.24 -26.62 -2.90
C GLY A 332 7.69 -25.23 -3.21
N TRP A 333 8.09 -24.20 -2.45
CA TRP A 333 7.86 -22.81 -2.83
C TRP A 333 9.01 -22.30 -3.70
N GLU A 334 8.65 -21.40 -4.61
CA GLU A 334 9.59 -20.61 -5.39
C GLU A 334 9.51 -19.16 -4.94
N MET A 335 10.56 -18.40 -5.18
CA MET A 335 10.56 -16.96 -4.95
C MET A 335 11.29 -16.25 -6.08
N GLU A 336 10.71 -15.16 -6.53
CA GLU A 336 11.31 -14.18 -7.42
C GLU A 336 11.79 -12.96 -6.63
N VAL A 337 12.94 -12.42 -7.00
CA VAL A 337 13.41 -11.12 -6.50
C VAL A 337 13.42 -10.14 -7.63
N TYR A 338 12.73 -9.02 -7.43
CA TYR A 338 12.75 -7.87 -8.32
C TYR A 338 13.46 -6.71 -7.63
N ARG A 339 14.17 -5.89 -8.40
CA ARG A 339 14.70 -4.59 -8.00
C ARG A 339 14.26 -3.56 -9.01
N ASN A 340 13.52 -2.54 -8.58
CA ASN A 340 12.97 -1.48 -9.45
C ASN A 340 12.25 -2.10 -10.66
N GLU A 341 11.34 -3.03 -10.39
CA GLU A 341 10.54 -3.79 -11.38
C GLU A 341 11.34 -4.72 -12.30
N THR A 342 12.66 -4.70 -12.24
CA THR A 342 13.54 -5.62 -12.97
C THR A 342 13.68 -6.90 -12.18
N LEU A 343 13.28 -8.02 -12.76
CA LEU A 343 13.55 -9.35 -12.21
C LEU A 343 15.07 -9.51 -12.09
N ILE A 344 15.55 -9.93 -10.92
CA ILE A 344 16.97 -10.15 -10.63
C ILE A 344 17.26 -11.64 -10.68
N ASP A 345 16.57 -12.43 -9.87
CA ASP A 345 16.83 -13.87 -9.75
C ASP A 345 15.60 -14.63 -9.22
N PHE A 346 15.68 -15.95 -9.28
CA PHE A 346 14.71 -16.91 -8.72
C PHE A 346 15.42 -17.84 -7.74
N ALA A 347 14.74 -18.21 -6.66
CA ALA A 347 15.20 -19.26 -5.75
C ALA A 347 14.08 -20.25 -5.50
N GLU A 348 14.44 -21.52 -5.47
CA GLU A 348 13.61 -22.59 -4.94
C GLU A 348 13.95 -22.84 -3.46
N ALA A 349 13.00 -23.40 -2.72
CA ALA A 349 13.23 -23.80 -1.34
C ALA A 349 14.36 -24.85 -1.23
N ARG A 350 15.40 -24.52 -0.45
CA ARG A 350 16.48 -25.46 -0.11
C ARG A 350 15.94 -26.59 0.77
N SER A 351 16.68 -27.70 0.88
CA SER A 351 16.29 -28.87 1.69
C SER A 351 16.08 -28.57 3.19
N ASP A 352 16.64 -27.47 3.68
CA ASP A 352 16.48 -26.97 5.05
C ASP A 352 15.31 -25.97 5.21
N GLY A 353 14.50 -25.76 4.16
CA GLY A 353 13.34 -24.86 4.17
C GLY A 353 13.72 -23.38 4.19
N ARG A 354 14.85 -23.02 3.60
CA ARG A 354 15.36 -21.63 3.55
C ARG A 354 15.51 -21.14 2.11
N TYR A 355 15.45 -19.83 1.95
CA TYR A 355 16.00 -19.15 0.80
C TYR A 355 17.22 -18.33 1.21
N GLU A 356 18.12 -18.17 0.25
CA GLU A 356 19.27 -17.29 0.39
C GLU A 356 19.60 -16.75 -1.00
N PHE A 357 19.46 -15.45 -1.18
CA PHE A 357 20.08 -14.73 -2.29
C PHE A 357 21.29 -13.98 -1.76
N THR A 358 22.48 -14.47 -2.07
CA THR A 358 23.72 -13.75 -1.79
C THR A 358 23.93 -12.66 -2.83
N ASP A 359 24.48 -11.52 -2.41
CA ASP A 359 24.97 -10.47 -3.31
C ASP A 359 23.91 -9.83 -4.24
N VAL A 360 22.66 -9.66 -3.80
CA VAL A 360 21.62 -8.97 -4.60
C VAL A 360 22.06 -7.51 -4.81
N PRO A 361 22.37 -7.09 -6.05
CA PRO A 361 23.03 -5.82 -6.28
C PRO A 361 22.08 -4.64 -6.01
N LEU A 362 22.56 -3.59 -5.36
CA LEU A 362 21.82 -2.37 -5.07
C LEU A 362 22.40 -1.19 -5.85
N LEU A 363 21.52 -0.35 -6.40
CA LEU A 363 21.85 0.88 -7.11
C LEU A 363 22.05 2.05 -6.14
N PHE A 364 22.74 3.10 -6.57
CA PHE A 364 22.74 4.36 -5.82
C PHE A 364 21.32 4.95 -5.73
N GLY A 365 20.91 5.37 -4.53
CA GLY A 365 19.60 5.96 -4.24
C GLY A 365 18.60 4.96 -3.66
N VAL A 366 17.33 5.11 -4.04
CA VAL A 366 16.24 4.24 -3.56
C VAL A 366 16.16 2.99 -4.42
N ASN A 367 16.27 1.83 -3.78
CA ASN A 367 16.04 0.52 -4.37
C ASN A 367 14.73 -0.04 -3.83
N VAL A 368 13.78 -0.31 -4.71
CA VAL A 368 12.56 -1.02 -4.35
C VAL A 368 12.79 -2.49 -4.66
N VAL A 369 13.10 -3.27 -3.64
CA VAL A 369 13.26 -4.73 -3.74
C VAL A 369 11.91 -5.38 -3.45
N ARG A 370 11.34 -6.07 -4.43
CA ARG A 370 10.08 -6.79 -4.31
C ARG A 370 10.34 -8.30 -4.38
N LEU A 371 10.11 -8.99 -3.28
CA LEU A 371 10.19 -10.44 -3.15
C LEU A 371 8.80 -11.00 -3.44
N VAL A 372 8.68 -11.89 -4.40
CA VAL A 372 7.41 -12.53 -4.73
C VAL A 372 7.54 -14.02 -4.51
N PHE A 373 6.85 -14.51 -3.51
CA PHE A 373 6.84 -15.92 -3.14
C PHE A 373 5.66 -16.60 -3.83
N TYR A 374 5.95 -17.69 -4.53
CA TYR A 374 4.98 -18.57 -5.15
C TYR A 374 4.87 -19.85 -4.35
N GLY A 375 3.70 -20.02 -3.77
CA GLY A 375 3.34 -21.30 -3.20
C GLY A 375 2.93 -22.28 -4.31
N PRO A 376 3.14 -23.59 -4.12
CA PRO A 376 2.72 -24.63 -5.06
C PRO A 376 1.20 -24.80 -5.13
N GLN A 377 0.42 -23.84 -4.60
CA GLN A 377 -1.04 -23.80 -4.67
C GLN A 377 -1.53 -22.47 -5.26
N GLY A 378 -0.68 -21.80 -6.06
CA GLY A 378 -1.00 -20.52 -6.70
C GLY A 378 -1.05 -19.35 -5.73
N GLN A 379 -0.61 -19.55 -4.48
CA GLN A 379 -0.44 -18.44 -3.54
C GLN A 379 0.64 -17.50 -4.06
N VAL A 380 0.35 -16.20 -4.03
CA VAL A 380 1.32 -15.16 -4.32
C VAL A 380 1.40 -14.29 -3.07
N ARG A 381 2.57 -14.28 -2.45
CA ARG A 381 2.90 -13.34 -1.37
C ARG A 381 3.92 -12.35 -1.90
N GLU A 382 3.64 -11.07 -1.77
CA GLU A 382 4.59 -10.02 -2.13
C GLU A 382 5.11 -9.35 -0.86
N GLU A 383 6.43 -9.28 -0.70
CA GLU A 383 7.09 -8.43 0.28
C GLU A 383 7.87 -7.34 -0.47
N THR A 384 7.52 -6.07 -0.25
CA THR A 384 8.27 -4.96 -0.82
C THR A 384 9.13 -4.32 0.27
N ARG A 385 10.44 -4.27 0.04
CA ARG A 385 11.43 -3.61 0.90
C ARG A 385 12.02 -2.43 0.15
N GLN A 386 11.89 -1.25 0.73
CA GLN A 386 12.53 -0.05 0.21
C GLN A 386 13.89 0.10 0.90
N ILE A 387 14.96 -0.16 0.15
CA ILE A 387 16.34 -0.06 0.63
C ILE A 387 16.94 1.22 0.08
N ARG A 388 17.34 2.14 0.95
CA ARG A 388 18.04 3.35 0.56
C ARG A 388 19.55 3.09 0.64
N VAL A 389 20.23 3.23 -0.49
CA VAL A 389 21.68 3.07 -0.63
C VAL A 389 22.27 4.41 -1.01
N GLY A 390 23.32 4.84 -0.31
CA GLY A 390 23.98 6.12 -0.53
C GLY A 390 24.03 6.98 0.73
N LEU A 391 23.65 8.27 0.60
CA LEU A 391 23.88 9.37 1.56
C LEU A 391 23.19 9.27 2.93
N ASP A 392 22.70 8.11 3.35
CA ASP A 392 22.28 7.88 4.73
C ASP A 392 23.53 7.63 5.59
N GLN A 393 24.33 8.69 5.75
CA GLN A 393 25.41 8.70 6.71
C GLN A 393 24.83 8.80 8.12
N ILE A 394 25.43 8.06 9.04
CA ILE A 394 25.19 8.20 10.47
C ILE A 394 25.36 9.68 10.82
N LYS A 395 24.35 10.28 11.46
CA LYS A 395 24.36 11.72 11.73
C LYS A 395 25.55 12.06 12.65
N PRO A 396 26.11 13.29 12.55
CA PRO A 396 27.16 13.73 13.46
C PRO A 396 26.74 13.51 14.93
N GLY A 397 27.56 12.78 15.68
CA GLY A 397 27.31 12.44 17.09
C GLY A 397 26.37 11.25 17.32
N GLU A 398 25.68 10.73 16.29
CA GLU A 398 24.90 9.51 16.41
C GLU A 398 25.83 8.29 16.47
N VAL A 399 25.49 7.31 17.31
CA VAL A 399 26.25 6.07 17.49
C VAL A 399 25.35 4.89 17.17
N LYS A 400 25.77 4.05 16.22
CA LYS A 400 25.14 2.78 15.87
C LYS A 400 25.98 1.61 16.36
N TYR A 401 25.36 0.60 16.91
CA TYR A 401 26.03 -0.61 17.36
C TYR A 401 25.21 -1.85 17.06
N GLU A 402 25.91 -2.96 16.93
CA GLU A 402 25.33 -4.29 16.86
C GLU A 402 26.29 -5.27 17.51
N ILE A 403 25.76 -6.03 18.47
CA ILE A 403 26.51 -7.04 19.23
C ILE A 403 25.73 -8.34 19.10
N SER A 404 26.40 -9.40 18.67
CA SER A 404 25.84 -10.73 18.49
C SER A 404 26.78 -11.78 19.07
N ALA A 405 26.27 -12.69 19.89
CA ALA A 405 27.04 -13.80 20.44
C ALA A 405 26.19 -15.06 20.48
N GLY A 406 26.78 -16.22 20.20
CA GLY A 406 26.07 -17.49 20.20
C GLY A 406 26.97 -18.68 19.91
N LEU A 407 26.37 -19.86 19.87
CA LEU A 407 27.03 -21.13 19.54
C LEU A 407 26.86 -21.42 18.05
N HIS A 408 27.98 -21.64 17.37
CA HIS A 408 28.06 -21.81 15.92
C HIS A 408 27.27 -23.03 15.45
N ASP A 409 26.34 -22.84 14.50
CA ASP A 409 25.44 -23.85 13.94
C ASP A 409 24.72 -24.76 14.98
N ASP A 410 24.52 -24.23 16.18
CA ASP A 410 23.71 -24.88 17.22
C ASP A 410 22.24 -24.48 17.09
N ARG A 411 21.36 -25.21 17.77
CA ARG A 411 19.93 -24.92 17.92
C ARG A 411 19.55 -24.87 19.39
N LEU A 412 18.66 -23.94 19.76
CA LEU A 412 18.13 -23.82 21.13
C LEU A 412 17.48 -25.12 21.60
N ILE A 413 16.80 -25.82 20.69
CA ILE A 413 16.22 -27.14 20.93
C ILE A 413 17.01 -28.16 20.11
N ALA A 414 17.80 -28.99 20.79
CA ALA A 414 18.61 -30.01 20.13
C ALA A 414 17.74 -31.04 19.39
N ASN A 415 18.00 -31.26 18.10
CA ASN A 415 17.42 -32.33 17.31
C ASN A 415 18.51 -33.32 16.82
N GLN A 416 18.14 -34.59 16.63
CA GLN A 416 19.10 -35.70 16.56
C GLN A 416 20.02 -35.72 15.32
N ARG A 417 19.74 -34.95 14.25
CA ARG A 417 20.61 -34.83 13.07
C ARG A 417 20.32 -33.55 12.27
N VAL A 418 20.81 -32.38 12.70
CA VAL A 418 21.19 -31.37 11.68
C VAL A 418 22.33 -32.02 10.90
N SER A 419 22.06 -32.48 9.68
CA SER A 419 23.03 -33.23 8.90
C SER A 419 24.15 -32.31 8.41
N GLY A 420 25.35 -32.49 8.95
CA GLY A 420 26.57 -31.78 8.54
C GLY A 420 27.61 -31.84 9.66
N THR A 421 28.79 -32.40 9.39
CA THR A 421 29.93 -32.41 10.31
C THR A 421 30.64 -31.06 10.26
N ASP A 422 29.99 -29.96 10.65
CA ASP A 422 30.75 -28.75 10.98
C ASP A 422 31.41 -29.00 12.35
N SER A 423 32.73 -29.23 12.35
CA SER A 423 33.48 -29.48 13.59
C SER A 423 33.50 -28.27 14.53
N ARG A 424 33.09 -27.10 14.03
CA ARG A 424 32.92 -25.86 14.80
C ARG A 424 31.60 -25.78 15.57
N ARG A 425 30.72 -26.78 15.40
CA ARG A 425 29.44 -26.83 16.09
C ARG A 425 29.62 -26.69 17.61
N ASP A 426 28.68 -25.99 18.24
CA ASP A 426 28.63 -25.70 19.68
C ASP A 426 29.79 -24.83 20.21
N GLN A 427 30.65 -24.32 19.32
CA GLN A 427 31.72 -23.41 19.70
C GLN A 427 31.26 -21.95 19.68
N ALA A 428 31.77 -21.14 20.61
CA ALA A 428 31.35 -19.76 20.77
C ALA A 428 31.82 -18.87 19.61
N ARG A 429 30.87 -18.12 19.04
CA ARG A 429 31.05 -17.05 18.05
C ARG A 429 30.57 -15.74 18.65
N MET A 430 31.37 -14.68 18.51
CA MET A 430 31.06 -13.33 19.00
C MET A 430 31.39 -12.29 17.93
N LEU A 431 30.49 -11.34 17.70
CA LEU A 431 30.63 -10.25 16.76
C LEU A 431 30.15 -8.97 17.43
N ALA A 432 30.91 -7.89 17.31
CA ALA A 432 30.50 -6.57 17.76
C ALA A 432 30.98 -5.51 16.76
N ARG A 433 30.08 -4.62 16.33
CA ARG A 433 30.42 -3.41 15.55
C ARG A 433 29.86 -2.17 16.22
N VAL A 434 30.62 -1.09 16.17
CA VAL A 434 30.19 0.25 16.59
C VAL A 434 30.57 1.23 15.49
N GLN A 435 29.68 2.15 15.15
CA GLN A 435 29.85 3.17 14.11
C GLN A 435 29.35 4.51 14.62
N THR A 436 29.99 5.60 14.25
CA THR A 436 29.58 6.95 14.63
C THR A 436 29.79 7.95 13.51
N GLY A 437 28.91 8.94 13.41
CA GLY A 437 29.06 10.07 12.50
C GLY A 437 30.01 11.10 13.09
N ILE A 438 31.13 11.36 12.41
CA ILE A 438 32.10 12.40 12.79
C ILE A 438 31.69 13.76 12.22
N SER A 439 31.22 13.77 10.98
CA SER A 439 30.67 14.95 10.30
C SER A 439 29.51 14.54 9.40
N LYS A 440 28.85 15.50 8.74
CA LYS A 440 27.75 15.21 7.81
C LYS A 440 28.17 14.32 6.63
N ASN A 441 29.48 14.20 6.40
CA ASN A 441 30.09 13.57 5.24
C ASN A 441 31.15 12.51 5.62
N LEU A 442 31.32 12.21 6.91
CA LEU A 442 32.32 11.26 7.41
C LEU A 442 31.77 10.45 8.58
N SER A 443 31.80 9.13 8.47
CA SER A 443 31.54 8.19 9.57
C SER A 443 32.74 7.28 9.80
N LEU A 444 32.93 6.90 11.05
CA LEU A 444 33.99 6.01 11.52
C LEU A 444 33.35 4.83 12.26
N GLY A 445 33.88 3.64 12.07
CA GLY A 445 33.44 2.45 12.78
C GLY A 445 34.60 1.54 13.18
N GLY A 446 34.34 0.71 14.19
CA GLY A 446 35.21 -0.37 14.62
C GLY A 446 34.43 -1.66 14.78
N SER A 447 35.10 -2.79 14.57
CA SER A 447 34.50 -4.11 14.73
C SER A 447 35.46 -5.09 15.39
N ILE A 448 34.92 -6.00 16.20
CA ILE A 448 35.63 -7.14 16.75
C ILE A 448 34.83 -8.40 16.41
N VAL A 449 35.51 -9.40 15.89
CA VAL A 449 34.94 -10.69 15.52
C VAL A 449 35.78 -11.78 16.16
N ALA A 450 35.14 -12.77 16.76
CA ALA A 450 35.78 -13.98 17.26
C ALA A 450 34.94 -15.18 16.81
N ILE A 451 35.49 -16.03 15.95
CA ILE A 451 34.78 -17.18 15.36
C ILE A 451 35.59 -18.47 15.53
N PRO A 452 34.92 -19.62 15.69
CA PRO A 452 35.60 -20.90 15.81
C PRO A 452 36.29 -21.33 14.50
N ARG A 453 37.37 -22.10 14.63
CA ARG A 453 38.09 -22.77 13.54
C ARG A 453 37.82 -24.27 13.57
N ASP A 454 38.00 -24.93 12.43
CA ASP A 454 37.75 -26.37 12.27
C ASP A 454 38.63 -27.25 13.19
N ASP A 455 39.81 -26.74 13.60
CA ASP A 455 40.76 -27.39 14.51
C ASP A 455 40.44 -27.19 16.01
N GLY A 456 39.32 -26.55 16.34
CA GLY A 456 38.94 -26.18 17.71
C GLY A 456 39.61 -24.90 18.22
N GLY A 457 40.44 -24.24 17.40
CA GLY A 457 40.97 -22.92 17.67
C GLY A 457 39.95 -21.80 17.42
N ARG A 458 40.40 -20.55 17.52
CA ARG A 458 39.56 -19.37 17.31
C ARG A 458 40.27 -18.33 16.46
N ASP A 459 39.58 -17.80 15.46
CA ASP A 459 40.02 -16.64 14.71
C ASP A 459 39.43 -15.37 15.30
N THR A 460 40.32 -14.45 15.69
CA THR A 460 39.94 -13.13 16.19
C THR A 460 40.34 -12.07 15.17
N TYR A 461 39.40 -11.21 14.79
CA TYR A 461 39.60 -10.10 13.89
C TYR A 461 39.27 -8.78 14.58
N VAL A 462 40.08 -7.77 14.31
CA VAL A 462 39.82 -6.37 14.67
C VAL A 462 39.77 -5.55 13.39
N GLY A 463 38.67 -4.84 13.21
CA GLY A 463 38.38 -4.07 12.01
C GLY A 463 38.12 -2.60 12.31
N THR A 464 38.44 -1.76 11.34
CA THR A 464 38.11 -0.33 11.29
C THR A 464 37.47 -0.02 9.95
N THR A 465 36.36 0.72 9.98
CA THR A 465 35.63 1.16 8.79
C THR A 465 35.60 2.67 8.73
N LEU A 466 35.93 3.23 7.58
CA LEU A 466 35.76 4.65 7.27
C LEU A 466 34.78 4.79 6.11
N ALA A 467 33.75 5.61 6.24
CA ALA A 467 32.82 5.92 5.16
C ALA A 467 32.72 7.43 4.96
N THR A 468 32.74 7.88 3.72
CA THR A 468 32.70 9.30 3.38
C THR A 468 31.90 9.56 2.10
N SER A 469 31.37 10.78 1.97
CA SER A 469 30.68 11.23 0.76
C SER A 469 31.15 12.61 0.35
N PHE A 470 31.49 12.78 -0.91
CA PHE A 470 31.85 14.05 -1.52
C PHE A 470 31.05 14.27 -2.82
N GLY A 471 30.09 15.18 -2.77
CA GLY A 471 29.12 15.37 -3.87
C GLY A 471 28.38 14.07 -4.17
N ASN A 472 28.47 13.59 -5.41
CA ASN A 472 27.85 12.33 -5.85
C ASN A 472 28.78 11.11 -5.72
N LEU A 473 29.99 11.28 -5.16
CA LEU A 473 30.92 10.19 -4.90
C LEU A 473 30.80 9.74 -3.44
N PHE A 474 30.50 8.47 -3.24
CA PHE A 474 30.58 7.81 -1.95
C PHE A 474 31.80 6.89 -1.92
N GLY A 475 32.51 6.86 -0.79
CA GLY A 475 33.69 6.03 -0.60
C GLY A 475 33.68 5.33 0.75
N LYS A 476 34.13 4.08 0.78
CA LYS A 476 34.29 3.29 2.01
C LYS A 476 35.64 2.57 2.02
N VAL A 477 36.28 2.52 3.17
CA VAL A 477 37.49 1.73 3.40
C VAL A 477 37.29 0.86 4.65
N ASP A 478 37.44 -0.45 4.50
CA ASP A 478 37.48 -1.40 5.62
C ASP A 478 38.92 -1.91 5.78
N LEU A 479 39.46 -1.86 6.99
CA LEU A 479 40.78 -2.38 7.36
C LEU A 479 40.58 -3.44 8.43
N VAL A 480 41.04 -4.66 8.21
CA VAL A 480 40.86 -5.76 9.16
C VAL A 480 42.19 -6.45 9.41
N ASN A 481 42.51 -6.68 10.68
CA ASN A 481 43.66 -7.44 11.13
C ASN A 481 43.20 -8.71 11.85
N GLN A 482 43.80 -9.86 11.54
CA GLN A 482 43.60 -11.14 12.20
C GLN A 482 44.72 -11.39 13.21
N GLN A 483 44.38 -11.66 14.48
CA GLN A 483 45.32 -11.69 15.61
C GLN A 483 46.56 -12.60 15.40
N ASP A 484 46.35 -13.81 14.87
CA ASP A 484 47.42 -14.80 14.58
C ASP A 484 47.66 -14.98 13.08
N GLY A 485 47.18 -14.03 12.27
CA GLY A 485 47.13 -14.16 10.83
C GLY A 485 47.64 -12.92 10.12
N GLY A 486 46.92 -12.56 9.08
CA GLY A 486 47.25 -11.47 8.19
C GLY A 486 46.36 -10.26 8.35
N TRP A 487 46.36 -9.41 7.33
CA TRP A 487 45.44 -8.29 7.23
C TRP A 487 44.74 -8.27 5.88
N ALA A 488 43.56 -7.66 5.86
CA ALA A 488 42.78 -7.40 4.67
C ALA A 488 42.34 -5.95 4.62
N THR A 489 42.20 -5.42 3.41
CA THR A 489 41.67 -4.09 3.16
C THR A 489 40.67 -4.15 2.02
N ARG A 490 39.50 -3.53 2.22
CA ARG A 490 38.52 -3.24 1.18
C ARG A 490 38.51 -1.76 0.90
N MET A 491 38.58 -1.38 -0.36
CA MET A 491 38.33 -0.01 -0.81
C MET A 491 37.16 -0.04 -1.78
N MET A 492 36.15 0.76 -1.52
CA MET A 492 34.94 0.85 -2.33
C MET A 492 34.68 2.31 -2.71
N ALA A 493 34.31 2.53 -3.96
CA ALA A 493 33.88 3.82 -4.48
C ALA A 493 32.62 3.64 -5.32
N GLN A 494 31.60 4.46 -5.08
CA GLN A 494 30.33 4.45 -5.80
C GLN A 494 29.99 5.86 -6.28
N THR A 495 29.56 5.97 -7.54
CA THR A 495 29.13 7.24 -8.14
C THR A 495 28.15 6.99 -9.29
N SER A 496 27.63 8.05 -9.90
CA SER A 496 26.88 7.98 -11.15
C SER A 496 27.66 8.66 -12.28
N ILE A 497 27.95 7.92 -13.36
CA ILE A 497 28.66 8.41 -14.55
C ILE A 497 27.70 8.29 -15.74
N LEU A 498 27.34 9.41 -16.36
CA LEU A 498 26.45 9.47 -17.54
C LEU A 498 25.09 8.77 -17.30
N GLY A 499 24.56 8.80 -16.08
CA GLY A 499 23.29 8.14 -15.71
C GLY A 499 23.43 6.65 -15.34
N PHE A 500 24.64 6.09 -15.42
CA PHE A 500 24.92 4.73 -14.94
C PHE A 500 25.49 4.79 -13.53
N SER A 501 24.94 3.99 -12.62
CA SER A 501 25.52 3.72 -11.30
C SER A 501 26.78 2.88 -11.50
N THR A 502 27.93 3.41 -11.07
CA THR A 502 29.23 2.77 -11.20
C THR A 502 29.80 2.52 -9.81
N ILE A 503 30.16 1.27 -9.54
CA ILE A 503 30.74 0.80 -8.28
C ILE A 503 32.07 0.14 -8.59
N LEU A 504 33.11 0.56 -7.88
CA LEU A 504 34.43 -0.05 -7.93
C LEU A 504 34.78 -0.54 -6.52
N GLU A 505 35.08 -1.82 -6.41
CA GLU A 505 35.58 -2.45 -5.18
C GLU A 505 36.95 -3.06 -5.45
N HIS A 506 37.88 -2.86 -4.52
CA HIS A 506 39.19 -3.48 -4.55
C HIS A 506 39.54 -4.04 -3.18
N ASN A 507 39.73 -5.35 -3.13
CA ASN A 507 40.14 -6.09 -1.94
C ASN A 507 41.60 -6.48 -2.04
N ILE A 508 42.35 -6.28 -0.97
CA ILE A 508 43.74 -6.71 -0.82
C ILE A 508 43.84 -7.56 0.43
N THR A 509 44.47 -8.72 0.33
CA THR A 509 44.65 -9.66 1.43
C THR A 509 46.12 -10.06 1.53
N LYS A 510 46.68 -10.09 2.74
CA LYS A 510 48.05 -10.53 3.00
C LYS A 510 48.05 -11.55 4.12
N ASN A 511 48.21 -12.83 3.78
CA ASN A 511 48.15 -13.97 4.72
C ASN A 511 46.87 -14.02 5.56
N PHE A 512 45.78 -13.46 5.02
CA PHE A 512 44.50 -13.33 5.69
C PHE A 512 43.57 -14.46 5.29
N LEU A 513 42.85 -15.03 6.26
CA LEU A 513 41.85 -16.07 6.06
C LEU A 513 40.57 -15.66 6.79
N SER A 514 39.43 -15.88 6.17
CA SER A 514 38.13 -15.62 6.78
C SER A 514 37.04 -16.46 6.14
N GLU A 515 35.81 -16.38 6.65
CA GLU A 515 34.68 -17.07 6.01
C GLU A 515 34.34 -16.49 4.64
N GLN A 516 34.68 -15.22 4.41
CA GLN A 516 34.53 -14.58 3.10
C GLN A 516 35.67 -14.95 2.16
N PHE A 517 36.91 -15.05 2.66
CA PHE A 517 38.10 -15.42 1.90
C PHE A 517 38.68 -16.75 2.37
N THR A 518 38.20 -17.82 1.76
CA THR A 518 38.67 -19.19 2.00
C THR A 518 39.87 -19.53 1.11
N GLY A 519 40.61 -20.58 1.47
CA GLY A 519 41.77 -21.07 0.71
C GLY A 519 42.85 -21.68 1.60
N THR A 520 43.69 -22.55 1.06
CA THR A 520 44.76 -23.24 1.81
C THR A 520 46.11 -23.04 1.13
N GLY A 521 47.17 -22.82 1.91
CA GLY A 521 48.51 -22.58 1.38
C GLY A 521 48.55 -21.38 0.43
N ASP A 522 49.03 -21.60 -0.80
CA ASP A 522 49.15 -20.55 -1.82
C ASP A 522 47.85 -20.33 -2.62
N SER A 523 46.78 -21.10 -2.41
CA SER A 523 45.48 -20.87 -3.06
C SER A 523 44.68 -19.72 -2.43
N LYS A 524 45.26 -19.01 -1.45
CA LYS A 524 44.64 -17.86 -0.79
C LYS A 524 44.49 -16.70 -1.76
N LEU A 525 43.40 -15.94 -1.64
CA LEU A 525 43.24 -14.69 -2.35
C LEU A 525 44.37 -13.73 -1.96
N ASN A 526 44.90 -12.98 -2.93
CA ASN A 526 45.89 -11.91 -2.74
C ASN A 526 45.27 -10.54 -3.07
N SER A 527 44.48 -10.46 -4.15
CA SER A 527 43.69 -9.28 -4.47
C SER A 527 42.46 -9.63 -5.30
N SER A 528 41.36 -8.95 -5.09
CA SER A 528 40.15 -9.02 -5.93
C SER A 528 39.75 -7.61 -6.36
N THR A 529 39.28 -7.45 -7.59
CA THR A 529 38.75 -6.17 -8.10
C THR A 529 37.41 -6.43 -8.76
N THR A 530 36.38 -5.73 -8.31
CA THR A 530 35.04 -5.77 -8.87
C THR A 530 34.69 -4.40 -9.44
N LEU A 531 34.32 -4.35 -10.71
CA LEU A 531 33.72 -3.17 -11.34
C LEU A 531 32.28 -3.52 -11.73
N ARG A 532 31.32 -2.80 -11.18
CA ARG A 532 29.90 -2.93 -11.51
C ARG A 532 29.38 -1.65 -12.13
N VAL A 533 28.65 -1.77 -13.23
CA VAL A 533 27.99 -0.67 -13.94
C VAL A 533 26.55 -1.05 -14.21
N ASP A 534 25.63 -0.33 -13.60
CA ASP A 534 24.19 -0.53 -13.74
C ASP A 534 23.52 0.72 -14.29
N GLY A 535 22.56 0.57 -15.19
CA GLY A 535 21.76 1.68 -15.68
C GLY A 535 20.67 1.23 -16.62
N ALA A 536 20.12 2.16 -17.39
CA ALA A 536 19.15 1.86 -18.43
C ALA A 536 19.57 2.51 -19.75
N ILE A 537 19.41 1.77 -20.84
CA ILE A 537 19.66 2.26 -22.19
C ILE A 537 18.31 2.51 -22.85
N SER A 538 18.12 3.71 -23.41
CA SER A 538 16.99 4.02 -24.30
C SER A 538 17.55 4.09 -25.72
N ALA A 539 17.11 3.21 -26.61
CA ALA A 539 17.58 3.18 -27.99
C ALA A 539 16.43 2.81 -28.94
N PHE A 540 16.35 3.48 -30.09
CA PHE A 540 15.47 3.12 -31.23
C PHE A 540 13.97 2.98 -30.88
N ASP A 541 13.37 4.00 -30.24
CA ASP A 541 11.95 4.01 -29.82
C ASP A 541 11.52 2.84 -28.90
N LEU A 542 12.46 2.02 -28.44
CA LEU A 542 12.21 0.95 -27.47
C LEU A 542 12.06 1.53 -26.06
N PRO A 543 11.28 0.86 -25.19
CA PRO A 543 11.23 1.24 -23.78
C PRO A 543 12.61 1.16 -23.13
N GLN A 544 12.79 1.83 -21.99
CA GLN A 544 14.06 1.78 -21.26
C GLN A 544 14.44 0.33 -20.93
N MET A 545 15.63 -0.09 -21.38
CA MET A 545 16.16 -1.43 -21.15
C MET A 545 17.18 -1.37 -20.02
N PRO A 546 16.88 -1.95 -18.84
CA PRO A 546 17.85 -2.10 -17.77
C PRO A 546 19.05 -2.94 -18.23
N VAL A 547 20.25 -2.45 -17.96
CA VAL A 547 21.52 -3.13 -18.27
C VAL A 547 22.41 -3.12 -17.03
N SER A 548 23.03 -4.27 -16.75
CA SER A 548 24.05 -4.44 -15.73
C SER A 548 25.28 -5.13 -16.32
N LEU A 549 26.46 -4.66 -15.92
CA LEU A 549 27.75 -5.22 -16.29
C LEU A 549 28.59 -5.36 -15.02
N THR A 550 29.07 -6.55 -14.73
CA THR A 550 30.00 -6.82 -13.63
C THR A 550 31.28 -7.46 -14.18
N LEU A 551 32.43 -6.93 -13.76
CA LEU A 551 33.75 -7.48 -14.06
C LEU A 551 34.45 -7.78 -12.74
N ASP A 552 34.75 -9.04 -12.51
CA ASP A 552 35.53 -9.52 -11.37
C ASP A 552 36.91 -9.99 -11.83
N HIS A 553 37.95 -9.59 -11.10
CA HIS A 553 39.32 -9.99 -11.36
C HIS A 553 40.04 -10.38 -10.08
N ASP A 554 40.24 -11.68 -9.90
CA ASP A 554 40.91 -12.26 -8.74
C ASP A 554 42.34 -12.66 -9.07
N ARG A 555 43.21 -12.47 -8.08
CA ARG A 555 44.59 -12.96 -8.09
C ARG A 555 44.85 -13.70 -6.79
N PHE A 556 45.43 -14.88 -6.91
CA PHE A 556 45.77 -15.74 -5.79
C PHE A 556 47.27 -15.67 -5.49
N VAL A 557 47.68 -16.14 -4.31
CA VAL A 557 49.09 -16.12 -3.87
C VAL A 557 49.97 -17.03 -4.74
N ASN A 558 49.44 -18.16 -5.21
CA ASN A 558 50.09 -19.09 -6.13
C ASN A 558 50.29 -18.55 -7.56
N GLY A 559 49.81 -17.33 -7.84
CA GLY A 559 49.90 -16.67 -9.14
C GLY A 559 48.74 -16.95 -10.09
N ASP A 560 47.78 -17.78 -9.69
CA ASP A 560 46.55 -18.03 -10.45
C ASP A 560 45.73 -16.74 -10.57
N LYS A 561 45.00 -16.61 -11.68
CA LYS A 561 44.17 -15.45 -11.97
C LYS A 561 42.84 -15.87 -12.55
N THR A 562 41.76 -15.38 -11.96
CA THR A 562 40.41 -15.59 -12.48
C THR A 562 39.87 -14.24 -12.94
N THR A 563 39.22 -14.21 -14.10
CA THR A 563 38.52 -13.02 -14.59
C THR A 563 37.15 -13.43 -15.07
N THR A 564 36.12 -12.89 -14.42
CA THR A 564 34.72 -13.16 -14.74
C THR A 564 34.07 -11.88 -15.25
N LEU A 565 33.36 -11.98 -16.37
CA LEU A 565 32.57 -10.91 -16.96
C LEU A 565 31.12 -11.38 -17.02
N SER A 566 30.25 -10.69 -16.30
CA SER A 566 28.82 -10.98 -16.24
C SER A 566 28.05 -9.80 -16.82
N ASN A 567 27.10 -10.07 -17.71
CA ASN A 567 26.22 -9.07 -18.29
C ASN A 567 24.76 -9.50 -18.10
N ARG A 568 23.90 -8.53 -17.79
CA ARG A 568 22.44 -8.70 -17.75
C ARG A 568 21.77 -7.60 -18.56
N VAL A 569 20.84 -7.97 -19.44
CA VAL A 569 20.04 -7.03 -20.22
C VAL A 569 18.57 -7.43 -20.12
N THR A 570 17.70 -6.50 -19.75
CA THR A 570 16.25 -6.74 -19.70
C THR A 570 15.54 -5.91 -20.76
N VAL A 571 14.68 -6.58 -21.53
CA VAL A 571 13.91 -5.99 -22.63
C VAL A 571 12.43 -6.15 -22.31
N PRO A 572 11.74 -5.09 -21.89
CA PRO A 572 10.29 -5.12 -21.70
C PRO A 572 9.57 -5.07 -23.07
N ILE A 573 8.63 -5.99 -23.27
CA ILE A 573 7.80 -6.12 -24.48
C ILE A 573 6.33 -6.13 -24.02
N GLY A 574 5.73 -4.95 -23.90
CA GLY A 574 4.37 -4.80 -23.36
C GLY A 574 4.28 -5.24 -21.89
N ARG A 575 3.49 -6.29 -21.61
CA ARG A 575 3.36 -6.91 -20.27
C ARG A 575 4.29 -8.12 -20.06
N LEU A 576 5.17 -8.38 -21.02
CA LEU A 576 6.22 -9.39 -20.95
C LEU A 576 7.57 -8.71 -20.78
N SER A 577 8.54 -9.44 -20.24
CA SER A 577 9.94 -9.07 -20.26
C SER A 577 10.78 -10.28 -20.64
N VAL A 578 11.84 -10.01 -21.39
CA VAL A 578 12.88 -10.99 -21.70
C VAL A 578 14.17 -10.49 -21.07
N THR A 579 14.75 -11.29 -20.20
CA THR A 579 16.04 -10.99 -19.57
C THR A 579 17.08 -11.95 -20.12
N HIS A 580 18.20 -11.41 -20.59
CA HIS A 580 19.36 -12.20 -20.98
C HIS A 580 20.47 -11.99 -19.96
N THR A 581 21.06 -13.09 -19.49
CA THR A 581 22.30 -13.10 -18.72
C THR A 581 23.39 -13.83 -19.48
N LEU A 582 24.61 -13.31 -19.42
CA LEU A 582 25.80 -13.93 -20.00
C LEU A 582 26.93 -13.87 -18.97
N ASP A 583 27.53 -15.03 -18.69
CA ASP A 583 28.67 -15.18 -17.81
C ASP A 583 29.84 -15.77 -18.59
N TYR A 584 30.95 -15.06 -18.61
CA TYR A 584 32.21 -15.51 -19.18
C TYR A 584 33.27 -15.53 -18.09
N SER A 585 33.88 -16.70 -17.83
CA SER A 585 35.00 -16.80 -16.90
C SER A 585 36.25 -17.31 -17.60
N ARG A 586 37.38 -16.75 -17.21
CA ARG A 586 38.71 -17.15 -17.66
C ARG A 586 39.60 -17.36 -16.44
N THR A 587 40.00 -18.59 -16.22
CA THR A 587 40.92 -18.98 -15.15
C THR A 587 42.27 -19.33 -15.75
N LYS A 588 43.32 -18.61 -15.34
CA LYS A 588 44.70 -18.89 -15.71
C LYS A 588 45.40 -19.48 -14.50
N THR A 589 45.86 -20.72 -14.64
CA THR A 589 46.63 -21.42 -13.62
C THR A 589 48.08 -21.65 -14.10
N SER A 590 48.90 -22.28 -13.25
CA SER A 590 50.21 -22.81 -13.65
C SER A 590 50.13 -23.92 -14.70
N THR A 591 49.02 -24.66 -14.75
CA THR A 591 48.80 -25.81 -15.64
C THR A 591 48.14 -25.46 -16.97
N GLY A 592 47.47 -24.30 -17.08
CA GLY A 592 46.77 -23.94 -18.31
C GLY A 592 45.90 -22.69 -18.22
N VAL A 593 45.04 -22.52 -19.23
CA VAL A 593 44.02 -21.47 -19.25
C VAL A 593 42.69 -22.12 -19.56
N ASP A 594 41.79 -22.10 -18.58
CA ASP A 594 40.43 -22.59 -18.71
C ASP A 594 39.49 -21.42 -19.01
N LYS A 595 38.49 -21.67 -19.84
CA LYS A 595 37.49 -20.67 -20.23
C LYS A 595 36.11 -21.30 -20.20
N THR A 596 35.18 -20.63 -19.57
CA THR A 596 33.76 -20.98 -19.57
C THR A 596 32.95 -19.80 -20.08
N ALA A 597 31.88 -20.09 -20.79
CA ALA A 597 30.94 -19.10 -21.28
C ALA A 597 29.56 -19.75 -21.29
N SER A 598 28.63 -19.19 -20.55
CA SER A 598 27.24 -19.65 -20.46
C SER A 598 26.32 -18.45 -20.38
N GLY A 599 25.05 -18.66 -20.67
CA GLY A 599 24.05 -17.64 -20.49
C GLY A 599 22.66 -18.23 -20.37
N THR A 600 21.73 -17.38 -19.97
CA THR A 600 20.35 -17.75 -19.73
C THR A 600 19.43 -16.70 -20.32
N PHE A 601 18.37 -17.13 -21.00
CA PHE A 601 17.23 -16.28 -21.33
C PHE A 601 16.09 -16.58 -20.37
N LEU A 602 15.52 -15.54 -19.77
CA LEU A 602 14.40 -15.62 -18.86
C LEU A 602 13.23 -14.82 -19.46
N LEU A 603 12.14 -15.50 -19.76
CA LEU A 603 10.86 -14.92 -20.15
C LEU A 603 9.98 -14.81 -18.91
N GLY A 604 9.40 -13.64 -18.66
CA GLY A 604 8.45 -13.47 -17.57
C GLY A 604 7.40 -12.42 -17.89
N GLY A 605 6.15 -12.66 -17.50
CA GLY A 605 5.10 -11.65 -17.56
C GLY A 605 3.71 -12.24 -17.80
N ARG A 606 2.80 -11.44 -18.38
CA ARG A 606 1.42 -11.87 -18.64
C ARG A 606 0.98 -11.58 -20.08
N ILE A 607 0.25 -12.52 -20.68
CA ILE A 607 -0.52 -12.34 -21.90
C ILE A 607 -2.00 -12.54 -21.56
N GLY A 608 -2.78 -11.45 -21.59
CA GLY A 608 -4.14 -11.46 -21.04
C GLY A 608 -4.12 -11.86 -19.56
N ASP A 609 -4.90 -12.88 -19.21
CA ASP A 609 -4.98 -13.44 -17.85
C ASP A 609 -4.05 -14.64 -17.62
N VAL A 610 -3.23 -14.99 -18.62
CA VAL A 610 -2.25 -16.08 -18.52
C VAL A 610 -0.89 -15.50 -18.17
N ARG A 611 -0.31 -15.98 -17.08
CA ARG A 611 1.07 -15.70 -16.73
C ARG A 611 1.98 -16.69 -17.44
N LEU A 612 3.05 -16.18 -18.05
CA LEU A 612 4.08 -17.00 -18.67
C LEU A 612 5.40 -16.79 -17.95
N ARG A 613 6.08 -17.91 -17.71
CA ARG A 613 7.45 -17.97 -17.19
C ARG A 613 8.22 -18.95 -18.05
N GLY A 614 9.47 -18.67 -18.39
CA GLY A 614 10.29 -19.63 -19.10
C GLY A 614 11.77 -19.31 -19.00
N THR A 615 12.59 -20.34 -19.01
CA THR A 615 14.03 -20.24 -18.87
C THR A 615 14.69 -21.08 -19.96
N VAL A 616 15.70 -20.53 -20.63
CA VAL A 616 16.52 -21.26 -21.61
C VAL A 616 17.98 -21.04 -21.25
N GLY A 617 18.62 -22.06 -20.70
CA GLY A 617 20.05 -22.07 -20.42
C GLY A 617 20.88 -22.53 -21.62
N TYR A 618 22.05 -21.95 -21.82
CA TYR A 618 23.01 -22.40 -22.82
C TYR A 618 24.45 -22.26 -22.32
N LYS A 619 25.32 -23.11 -22.86
CA LYS A 619 26.76 -23.11 -22.65
C LYS A 619 27.45 -23.06 -24.01
N VAL A 620 28.46 -22.23 -24.15
CA VAL A 620 29.23 -22.03 -25.40
C VAL A 620 30.65 -22.55 -25.25
N LEU A 621 31.24 -22.45 -24.06
CA LEU A 621 32.59 -22.93 -23.74
C LEU A 621 32.60 -23.81 -22.47
N PRO A 622 33.46 -24.83 -22.38
CA PRO A 622 34.40 -25.28 -23.44
C PRO A 622 33.71 -26.00 -24.61
N GLU A 623 32.57 -26.64 -24.37
CA GLU A 623 31.74 -27.27 -25.40
C GLU A 623 30.38 -26.57 -25.46
N THR A 624 29.80 -26.53 -26.66
CA THR A 624 28.49 -25.93 -26.87
C THR A 624 27.41 -26.92 -26.50
N ASP A 625 26.55 -26.52 -25.59
CA ASP A 625 25.47 -27.34 -25.08
C ASP A 625 24.28 -26.45 -24.73
N TYR A 626 23.08 -27.01 -24.80
CA TYR A 626 21.87 -26.34 -24.33
C TYR A 626 21.53 -26.95 -22.97
N GLY A 627 21.38 -26.11 -21.96
CA GLY A 627 20.99 -26.57 -20.63
C GLY A 627 19.50 -26.83 -20.57
N THR A 628 18.93 -26.68 -19.38
CA THR A 628 17.50 -26.83 -19.18
C THR A 628 16.70 -25.75 -19.91
N MET A 629 15.62 -26.18 -20.57
CA MET A 629 14.59 -25.30 -21.12
C MET A 629 13.30 -25.53 -20.35
N THR A 630 12.72 -24.49 -19.78
CA THR A 630 11.44 -24.55 -19.07
C THR A 630 10.46 -23.54 -19.66
N LEU A 631 9.19 -23.91 -19.69
CA LEU A 631 8.09 -23.02 -20.02
C LEU A 631 6.89 -23.38 -19.15
N THR A 632 6.42 -22.44 -18.35
CA THR A 632 5.26 -22.58 -17.48
C THR A 632 4.22 -21.53 -17.84
N ALA A 633 2.98 -21.97 -17.97
CA ALA A 633 1.81 -21.14 -18.21
C ALA A 633 0.81 -21.32 -17.06
N ASP A 634 0.58 -20.25 -16.29
CA ASP A 634 -0.34 -20.23 -15.17
C ASP A 634 -1.59 -19.42 -15.54
N LYS A 635 -2.79 -19.99 -15.35
CA LYS A 635 -4.06 -19.33 -15.62
C LYS A 635 -4.98 -19.42 -14.41
N ARG A 636 -5.42 -18.25 -13.94
CA ARG A 636 -6.45 -18.15 -12.89
C ARG A 636 -7.83 -18.30 -13.50
N ILE A 637 -8.50 -19.41 -13.20
CA ILE A 637 -9.84 -19.72 -13.72
C ILE A 637 -10.93 -19.00 -12.91
N SER A 638 -10.71 -18.87 -11.60
CA SER A 638 -11.57 -18.11 -10.68
C SER A 638 -10.71 -17.53 -9.56
N LYS A 639 -11.29 -16.72 -8.66
CA LYS A 639 -10.56 -16.16 -7.50
C LYS A 639 -9.91 -17.23 -6.60
N ASN A 640 -10.32 -18.48 -6.71
CA ASN A 640 -9.92 -19.57 -5.85
C ASN A 640 -9.48 -20.84 -6.60
N LEU A 641 -9.27 -20.75 -7.91
CA LEU A 641 -8.82 -21.87 -8.74
C LEU A 641 -7.78 -21.38 -9.75
N GLU A 642 -6.62 -22.01 -9.74
CA GLU A 642 -5.52 -21.75 -10.66
C GLU A 642 -5.06 -23.07 -11.28
N ILE A 643 -4.71 -23.01 -12.57
CA ILE A 643 -4.19 -24.15 -13.33
C ILE A 643 -2.83 -23.75 -13.87
N SER A 644 -1.87 -24.66 -13.80
CA SER A 644 -0.51 -24.49 -14.29
C SER A 644 -0.19 -25.60 -15.30
N LEU A 645 0.41 -25.23 -16.42
CA LEU A 645 0.95 -26.16 -17.41
C LEU A 645 2.43 -25.91 -17.55
N GLY A 646 3.25 -26.94 -17.34
CA GLY A 646 4.70 -26.86 -17.47
C GLY A 646 5.21 -27.79 -18.55
N LEU A 647 6.20 -27.31 -19.28
CA LEU A 647 7.03 -28.10 -20.19
C LEU A 647 8.47 -27.88 -19.75
N GLU A 648 9.20 -28.96 -19.53
CA GLU A 648 10.61 -28.90 -19.25
C GLU A 648 11.37 -29.89 -20.15
N ARG A 649 12.53 -29.45 -20.61
CA ARG A 649 13.51 -30.29 -21.28
C ARG A 649 14.83 -30.09 -20.56
N SER A 650 15.25 -31.12 -19.83
CA SER A 650 16.57 -31.14 -19.22
C SER A 650 17.58 -31.80 -20.16
N ALA A 651 18.81 -31.37 -20.04
CA ALA A 651 20.00 -31.93 -20.69
C ALA A 651 21.17 -31.66 -19.73
N PRO A 652 22.35 -32.28 -19.91
CA PRO A 652 22.77 -33.69 -19.95
C PRO A 652 22.84 -34.37 -18.55
N PRO A 653 23.24 -35.67 -18.41
CA PRO A 653 23.83 -36.55 -19.43
C PRO A 653 22.82 -37.10 -20.46
N ASP A 654 21.55 -37.24 -20.08
CA ASP A 654 20.48 -37.69 -20.98
C ASP A 654 19.45 -36.57 -21.17
N ILE A 655 18.84 -36.52 -22.36
CA ILE A 655 17.76 -35.58 -22.63
C ILE A 655 16.48 -36.18 -22.05
N VAL A 656 15.88 -35.49 -21.09
CA VAL A 656 14.59 -35.87 -20.51
C VAL A 656 13.60 -34.75 -20.79
N ASN A 657 12.45 -35.09 -21.35
CA ASN A 657 11.36 -34.16 -21.55
C ASN A 657 10.26 -34.49 -20.52
N SER A 658 9.91 -33.49 -19.71
CA SER A 658 8.85 -33.58 -18.73
C SER A 658 7.69 -32.64 -19.08
N VAL A 659 6.48 -33.12 -18.80
CA VAL A 659 5.25 -32.34 -18.89
C VAL A 659 4.59 -32.36 -17.52
N SER A 660 4.24 -31.18 -17.02
CA SER A 660 3.58 -31.03 -15.74
C SER A 660 2.23 -30.34 -15.86
N PHE A 661 1.30 -30.78 -15.02
CA PHE A 661 -0.03 -30.21 -14.83
C PHE A 661 -0.22 -29.93 -13.34
N GLY A 662 -0.43 -28.66 -13.00
CA GLY A 662 -0.72 -28.20 -11.65
C GLY A 662 -2.18 -27.74 -11.51
N LEU A 663 -2.82 -28.12 -10.41
CA LEU A 663 -4.16 -27.67 -10.04
C LEU A 663 -4.16 -27.15 -8.61
N ASN A 664 -4.57 -25.90 -8.46
CA ASN A 664 -4.43 -25.14 -7.23
C ASN A 664 -5.78 -24.59 -6.78
N ARG A 665 -6.27 -25.04 -5.62
CA ARG A 665 -7.59 -24.70 -5.07
C ARG A 665 -7.44 -24.02 -3.72
N LEU A 666 -7.90 -22.78 -3.65
CA LEU A 666 -8.05 -22.04 -2.40
C LEU A 666 -9.46 -22.27 -1.83
N THR A 667 -9.55 -22.58 -0.54
CA THR A 667 -10.80 -22.57 0.21
C THR A 667 -10.68 -21.56 1.35
N GLU A 668 -11.75 -21.32 2.11
CA GLU A 668 -11.67 -20.40 3.25
C GLU A 668 -10.74 -20.90 4.36
N TRP A 669 -10.60 -22.22 4.53
CA TRP A 669 -9.88 -22.84 5.65
C TRP A 669 -8.61 -23.59 5.26
N SER A 670 -8.40 -23.85 3.97
CA SER A 670 -7.19 -24.53 3.47
C SER A 670 -6.92 -24.21 2.02
N ALA A 671 -5.67 -24.30 1.63
CA ALA A 671 -5.26 -24.30 0.24
C ALA A 671 -4.70 -25.69 -0.12
N TRP A 672 -5.02 -26.15 -1.33
CA TRP A 672 -4.67 -27.45 -1.85
C TRP A 672 -4.01 -27.30 -3.21
N GLY A 673 -2.99 -28.11 -3.47
CA GLY A 673 -2.36 -28.21 -4.79
C GLY A 673 -2.10 -29.66 -5.15
N LEU A 674 -2.30 -29.95 -6.43
CA LEU A 674 -2.02 -31.23 -7.06
C LEU A 674 -1.13 -30.97 -8.26
N ASP A 675 0.09 -31.50 -8.25
CA ASP A 675 1.01 -31.46 -9.38
C ASP A 675 1.22 -32.88 -9.90
N LEU A 676 0.93 -33.06 -11.18
CA LEU A 676 1.19 -34.28 -11.92
C LEU A 676 2.29 -34.02 -12.91
N GLU A 677 3.34 -34.82 -12.89
CA GLU A 677 4.46 -34.71 -13.79
C GLU A 677 4.74 -36.07 -14.45
N TYR A 678 4.97 -36.04 -15.75
CA TYR A 678 5.36 -37.20 -16.53
C TYR A 678 6.61 -36.86 -17.32
N SER A 679 7.60 -37.74 -17.25
CA SER A 679 8.86 -37.64 -17.97
C SER A 679 9.03 -38.81 -18.92
N ASP A 680 9.68 -38.58 -20.06
CA ASP A 680 9.90 -39.60 -21.10
C ASP A 680 10.92 -40.69 -20.73
N ASP A 681 11.60 -40.55 -19.59
CA ASP A 681 12.38 -41.60 -18.91
C ASP A 681 11.50 -42.57 -18.07
N ALA A 682 10.18 -42.54 -18.31
CA ALA A 682 9.17 -43.32 -17.62
C ALA A 682 9.05 -43.03 -16.12
N VAL A 683 9.35 -41.79 -15.71
CA VAL A 683 8.97 -41.26 -14.40
C VAL A 683 7.56 -40.68 -14.47
N PHE A 684 6.71 -41.11 -13.53
CA PHE A 684 5.47 -40.42 -13.21
C PHE A 684 5.51 -39.98 -11.76
N GLN A 685 5.24 -38.70 -11.52
CA GLN A 685 5.22 -38.10 -10.20
C GLN A 685 3.86 -37.44 -9.96
N ALA A 686 3.27 -37.76 -8.81
CA ALA A 686 2.10 -37.08 -8.30
C ALA A 686 2.45 -36.46 -6.94
N ARG A 687 2.32 -35.15 -6.84
CA ARG A 687 2.58 -34.36 -5.64
C ARG A 687 1.27 -33.73 -5.19
N VAL A 688 0.99 -33.86 -3.90
CA VAL A 688 -0.15 -33.21 -3.24
C VAL A 688 0.40 -32.35 -2.13
N ASN A 689 0.01 -31.09 -2.09
CA ASN A 689 0.32 -30.20 -0.98
C ASN A 689 -0.94 -29.57 -0.39
N MET A 690 -0.89 -29.35 0.91
CA MET A 690 -1.95 -28.73 1.70
C MET A 690 -1.34 -27.67 2.61
N ALA A 691 -1.94 -26.48 2.63
CA ALA A 691 -1.58 -25.38 3.52
C ALA A 691 -2.81 -24.97 4.34
N MET A 692 -2.58 -24.68 5.63
CA MET A 692 -3.60 -24.21 6.55
C MET A 692 -2.95 -23.39 7.64
N SER A 693 -3.67 -22.43 8.16
CA SER A 693 -3.22 -21.62 9.28
C SER A 693 -4.27 -21.56 10.35
N PHE A 694 -3.82 -21.65 11.59
CA PHE A 694 -4.61 -21.70 12.80
C PHE A 694 -4.36 -20.46 13.63
N GLY A 695 -5.43 -19.93 14.21
CA GLY A 695 -5.37 -18.85 15.17
C GLY A 695 -6.66 -18.80 15.99
N VAL A 696 -6.81 -17.74 16.77
CA VAL A 696 -8.06 -17.43 17.46
C VAL A 696 -8.43 -16.01 17.10
N ASN A 697 -9.69 -15.81 16.72
CA ASN A 697 -10.20 -14.46 16.53
C ASN A 697 -10.29 -13.79 17.92
N PRO A 698 -9.53 -12.72 18.18
CA PRO A 698 -9.47 -12.10 19.49
C PRO A 698 -10.77 -11.38 19.90
N THR A 699 -11.70 -11.12 18.95
CA THR A 699 -13.01 -10.52 19.25
C THR A 699 -13.98 -11.56 19.80
N THR A 700 -14.03 -12.75 19.18
CA THR A 700 -15.00 -13.80 19.53
C THR A 700 -14.43 -14.90 20.43
N GLY A 701 -13.11 -14.99 20.58
CA GLY A 701 -12.42 -16.08 21.26
C GLY A 701 -12.50 -17.43 20.54
N ARG A 702 -13.05 -17.47 19.32
CA ARG A 702 -13.25 -18.73 18.57
C ARG A 702 -11.99 -19.11 17.79
N PRO A 703 -11.66 -20.41 17.72
CA PRO A 703 -10.65 -20.90 16.80
C PRO A 703 -10.99 -20.51 15.36
N GLN A 704 -9.99 -20.01 14.65
CA GLN A 704 -10.07 -19.68 13.24
C GLN A 704 -9.09 -20.55 12.48
N VAL A 705 -9.56 -21.14 11.38
CA VAL A 705 -8.70 -21.81 10.39
C VAL A 705 -8.85 -21.04 9.08
N THR A 706 -7.73 -20.67 8.48
CA THR A 706 -7.69 -19.96 7.21
C THR A 706 -6.66 -20.57 6.27
N ALA A 707 -6.85 -20.40 4.98
CA ALA A 707 -5.83 -20.71 3.99
C ALA A 707 -4.71 -19.65 3.91
N ASP A 708 -4.94 -18.46 4.47
CA ASP A 708 -3.97 -17.37 4.52
C ASP A 708 -2.93 -17.59 5.62
N ARG A 709 -1.66 -17.28 5.32
CA ARG A 709 -0.58 -17.35 6.32
C ARG A 709 -0.70 -16.20 7.32
N ILE A 710 -0.85 -16.52 8.60
CA ILE A 710 -1.06 -15.54 9.67
C ILE A 710 0.00 -15.59 10.77
N ALA A 711 0.81 -16.65 10.86
CA ALA A 711 1.81 -16.76 11.93
C ALA A 711 2.90 -15.69 11.83
N THR A 712 3.44 -15.45 10.62
CA THR A 712 4.52 -14.46 10.42
C THR A 712 4.01 -13.03 10.19
N GLN A 713 2.70 -12.80 10.27
CA GLN A 713 2.07 -11.50 10.03
C GLN A 713 1.72 -10.81 11.34
N GLY A 714 1.58 -9.48 11.31
CA GLY A 714 0.85 -8.78 12.37
C GLY A 714 -0.65 -8.96 12.20
N ALA A 715 -1.42 -8.71 13.25
CA ALA A 715 -2.86 -8.50 13.14
C ALA A 715 -3.25 -7.13 13.71
N LEU A 716 -4.38 -6.61 13.26
CA LEU A 716 -4.99 -5.40 13.80
C LEU A 716 -6.41 -5.75 14.26
N MET A 717 -6.70 -5.44 15.52
CA MET A 717 -8.05 -5.42 16.08
C MET A 717 -8.39 -3.98 16.40
N SER A 718 -9.55 -3.53 15.92
CA SER A 718 -10.02 -2.20 16.22
C SER A 718 -11.47 -2.21 16.65
N ARG A 719 -11.82 -1.33 17.59
CA ARG A 719 -13.19 -1.06 17.97
C ARG A 719 -13.58 0.34 17.52
N VAL A 720 -14.75 0.45 16.91
CA VAL A 720 -15.37 1.74 16.57
C VAL A 720 -16.66 1.88 17.34
N PHE A 721 -16.82 3.04 17.97
CA PHE A 721 -17.98 3.33 18.82
C PHE A 721 -18.33 4.81 18.75
N LEU A 722 -19.61 5.09 18.95
CA LEU A 722 -20.14 6.42 19.20
C LEU A 722 -19.87 6.78 20.66
N ASP A 723 -18.95 7.72 20.83
CA ASP A 723 -18.50 8.30 22.08
C ASP A 723 -19.42 9.48 22.44
N HIS A 724 -20.39 9.24 23.31
CA HIS A 724 -21.42 10.25 23.61
C HIS A 724 -20.88 11.36 24.52
N ASN A 725 -19.93 11.03 25.39
CA ASN A 725 -19.37 11.97 26.37
C ASN A 725 -18.08 12.66 25.86
N GLY A 726 -17.53 12.22 24.73
CA GLY A 726 -16.36 12.78 24.07
C GLY A 726 -15.04 12.49 24.78
N ASN A 727 -14.97 11.48 25.65
CA ASN A 727 -13.78 11.19 26.46
C ASN A 727 -12.75 10.29 25.75
N GLY A 728 -13.10 9.73 24.59
CA GLY A 728 -12.26 8.90 23.74
C GLY A 728 -12.08 7.44 24.21
N VAL A 729 -12.82 6.99 25.23
CA VAL A 729 -12.75 5.66 25.84
C VAL A 729 -14.14 5.05 25.86
N PHE A 730 -14.28 3.83 25.33
CA PHE A 730 -15.57 3.13 25.35
C PHE A 730 -16.01 2.81 26.79
N ASP A 731 -17.05 3.50 27.27
CA ASP A 731 -17.60 3.34 28.62
C ASP A 731 -19.13 3.28 28.67
N ASP A 732 -19.70 3.31 29.88
CA ASP A 732 -21.13 3.22 30.14
C ASP A 732 -21.86 4.46 29.59
N GLY A 733 -22.49 4.30 28.42
CA GLY A 733 -23.17 5.37 27.69
C GLY A 733 -22.84 5.35 26.21
N ASP A 734 -21.74 4.70 25.82
CA ASP A 734 -21.30 4.59 24.44
C ASP A 734 -21.98 3.44 23.68
N ALA A 735 -22.06 3.59 22.36
CA ALA A 735 -22.67 2.60 21.48
C ALA A 735 -21.67 2.06 20.44
N PRO A 736 -21.55 0.74 20.23
CA PRO A 736 -20.72 0.21 19.16
C PRO A 736 -21.27 0.63 17.78
N MET A 737 -20.37 0.82 16.81
CA MET A 737 -20.76 1.17 15.44
C MET A 737 -20.50 0.02 14.48
N GLU A 738 -21.56 -0.56 13.93
CA GLU A 738 -21.50 -1.61 12.89
C GLU A 738 -21.27 -0.99 11.49
N GLY A 739 -20.59 -1.73 10.61
CA GLY A 739 -20.51 -1.39 9.18
C GLY A 739 -19.41 -0.39 8.80
N VAL A 740 -18.63 0.10 9.77
CA VAL A 740 -17.54 1.06 9.58
C VAL A 740 -16.29 0.36 9.03
N ARG A 741 -15.59 1.01 8.12
CA ARG A 741 -14.34 0.52 7.50
C ARG A 741 -13.12 1.28 8.01
N LEU A 742 -11.98 0.60 7.95
CA LEU A 742 -10.67 1.21 8.20
C LEU A 742 -9.94 1.51 6.89
N GLU A 743 -9.10 2.53 6.90
CA GLU A 743 -8.08 2.79 5.89
C GLU A 743 -6.70 2.54 6.52
N ILE A 744 -5.89 1.69 5.88
CA ILE A 744 -4.51 1.37 6.29
C ILE A 744 -3.57 1.72 5.16
N ASP A 745 -2.55 2.55 5.40
CA ASP A 745 -1.56 2.99 4.41
C ASP A 745 -2.18 3.49 3.09
N ARG A 746 -3.32 4.21 3.20
CA ARG A 746 -4.15 4.73 2.09
C ARG A 746 -4.99 3.68 1.32
N GLY A 747 -4.99 2.44 1.78
CA GLY A 747 -5.85 1.37 1.27
C GLY A 747 -7.09 1.18 2.13
N ILE A 748 -8.27 1.38 1.55
CA ILE A 748 -9.56 1.09 2.21
C ILE A 748 -9.70 -0.42 2.37
N GLN A 749 -9.88 -0.86 3.60
CA GLN A 749 -10.06 -2.26 3.95
C GLN A 749 -11.50 -2.69 3.65
N ARG A 750 -11.67 -3.93 3.19
CA ARG A 750 -13.00 -4.48 2.88
C ARG A 750 -13.75 -4.93 4.13
N ASN A 751 -13.02 -5.35 5.16
CA ASN A 751 -13.57 -5.74 6.44
C ASN A 751 -14.30 -4.54 7.07
N LYS A 752 -15.49 -4.81 7.60
CA LYS A 752 -16.30 -3.84 8.31
C LYS A 752 -16.37 -4.22 9.78
N THR A 753 -16.69 -3.25 10.64
CA THR A 753 -17.04 -3.54 12.03
C THR A 753 -18.29 -4.39 12.12
N ASP A 754 -18.30 -5.34 13.05
CA ASP A 754 -19.44 -6.16 13.41
C ASP A 754 -20.43 -5.42 14.33
N ALA A 755 -21.49 -6.10 14.78
CA ALA A 755 -22.51 -5.54 15.66
C ALA A 755 -21.96 -5.05 17.01
N ASP A 756 -20.83 -5.58 17.45
CA ASP A 756 -20.13 -5.16 18.67
C ASP A 756 -19.10 -4.05 18.39
N GLY A 757 -19.08 -3.52 17.16
CA GLY A 757 -18.20 -2.44 16.73
C GLY A 757 -16.77 -2.88 16.43
N PHE A 758 -16.49 -4.18 16.39
CA PHE A 758 -15.14 -4.69 16.18
C PHE A 758 -14.85 -5.03 14.73
N VAL A 759 -13.63 -4.69 14.29
CA VAL A 759 -13.05 -5.17 13.04
C VAL A 759 -11.73 -5.85 13.32
N TYR A 760 -11.57 -7.06 12.79
CA TYR A 760 -10.34 -7.85 12.89
C TYR A 760 -9.72 -8.05 11.51
N ILE A 761 -8.46 -7.66 11.39
CA ILE A 761 -7.63 -7.85 10.20
C ILE A 761 -6.49 -8.78 10.60
N SER A 762 -6.59 -10.03 10.16
CA SER A 762 -5.71 -11.13 10.58
C SER A 762 -4.28 -11.04 10.00
N SER A 763 -4.06 -10.20 8.99
CA SER A 763 -2.78 -10.06 8.29
C SER A 763 -2.51 -8.59 7.93
N VAL A 764 -1.60 -7.96 8.66
CA VAL A 764 -0.95 -6.68 8.32
C VAL A 764 0.56 -6.86 8.31
N THR A 765 1.27 -6.07 7.49
CA THR A 765 2.73 -6.16 7.40
C THR A 765 3.36 -5.80 8.76
N PRO A 766 4.17 -6.69 9.36
CA PRO A 766 4.74 -6.45 10.67
C PRO A 766 5.96 -5.51 10.64
N ASN A 767 6.41 -5.08 11.81
CA ASN A 767 7.68 -4.37 12.06
C ASN A 767 7.85 -3.06 11.25
N ARG A 768 6.75 -2.35 10.98
CA ARG A 768 6.75 -1.01 10.37
C ARG A 768 5.64 -0.15 10.97
N ASN A 769 5.76 1.17 10.79
CA ASN A 769 4.69 2.10 11.10
C ASN A 769 3.55 1.93 10.08
N LEU A 770 2.37 1.55 10.56
CA LEU A 770 1.13 1.45 9.81
C LEU A 770 0.27 2.67 10.13
N MET A 771 -0.12 3.44 9.11
CA MET A 771 -1.03 4.56 9.28
C MET A 771 -2.46 4.05 9.20
N VAL A 772 -3.20 4.10 10.30
CA VAL A 772 -4.57 3.59 10.42
C VAL A 772 -5.53 4.74 10.72
N LYS A 773 -6.65 4.83 10.00
CA LYS A 773 -7.74 5.75 10.30
C LYS A 773 -9.09 5.17 9.90
N LEU A 774 -10.17 5.82 10.29
CA LEU A 774 -11.52 5.50 9.82
C LEU A 774 -11.75 5.99 8.40
N ASP A 775 -12.43 5.18 7.61
CA ASP A 775 -13.04 5.60 6.34
C ASP A 775 -14.30 6.41 6.67
N ALA A 776 -14.21 7.74 6.61
CA ALA A 776 -15.32 8.63 6.95
C ALA A 776 -16.58 8.37 6.10
N ASP A 777 -16.44 7.87 4.87
CA ASP A 777 -17.60 7.54 4.01
C ASP A 777 -18.40 6.34 4.51
N SER A 778 -17.80 5.53 5.40
CA SER A 778 -18.47 4.38 6.00
C SER A 778 -19.26 4.70 7.28
N LEU A 779 -19.18 5.94 7.80
CA LEU A 779 -19.92 6.37 8.99
C LEU A 779 -21.41 6.64 8.70
N GLY A 780 -21.80 6.83 7.44
CA GLY A 780 -23.18 7.00 7.01
C GLY A 780 -23.76 8.40 7.24
N ASP A 781 -23.44 9.05 8.36
CA ASP A 781 -23.89 10.41 8.70
C ASP A 781 -22.70 11.41 8.62
N PRO A 782 -22.82 12.52 7.89
CA PRO A 782 -21.78 13.54 7.79
C PRO A 782 -21.47 14.28 9.11
N PHE A 783 -22.38 14.30 10.08
CA PHE A 783 -22.16 14.90 11.39
C PHE A 783 -21.38 13.98 12.34
N LEU A 784 -21.23 12.70 11.98
CA LEU A 784 -20.36 11.77 12.71
C LEU A 784 -18.92 11.93 12.25
N VAL A 785 -18.05 12.27 13.19
CA VAL A 785 -16.65 12.57 12.89
C VAL A 785 -15.76 11.80 13.85
N PRO A 786 -14.68 11.15 13.36
CA PRO A 786 -13.76 10.45 14.24
C PRO A 786 -12.98 11.47 15.10
N SER A 787 -12.95 11.28 16.41
CA SER A 787 -12.20 12.16 17.33
C SER A 787 -10.69 12.04 17.09
N LYS A 788 -10.22 10.85 16.69
CA LYS A 788 -8.86 10.62 16.21
C LYS A 788 -8.81 10.79 14.68
N LYS A 789 -7.98 11.71 14.18
CA LYS A 789 -7.74 11.87 12.72
C LYS A 789 -7.14 10.61 12.08
N GLY A 790 -6.38 9.84 12.87
CA GLY A 790 -5.66 8.64 12.51
C GLY A 790 -4.57 8.36 13.55
N VAL A 791 -3.99 7.17 13.50
CA VAL A 791 -2.91 6.73 14.40
C VAL A 791 -1.81 6.03 13.61
N SER A 792 -0.59 6.09 14.13
CA SER A 792 0.53 5.28 13.65
C SER A 792 0.78 4.13 14.62
N ILE A 793 0.70 2.89 14.16
CA ILE A 793 0.92 1.71 15.01
C ILE A 793 1.98 0.79 14.42
N VAL A 794 2.54 -0.07 15.27
CA VAL A 794 3.42 -1.16 14.85
C VAL A 794 2.76 -2.47 15.22
N ALA A 795 2.52 -3.33 14.23
CA ALA A 795 2.11 -4.71 14.46
C ALA A 795 3.34 -5.61 14.43
N TYR A 796 3.37 -6.63 15.29
CA TYR A 796 4.47 -7.58 15.38
C TYR A 796 4.03 -8.98 14.91
N PRO A 797 4.95 -9.83 14.41
CA PRO A 797 4.61 -11.20 14.01
C PRO A 797 3.96 -11.97 15.16
N GLY A 798 2.85 -12.66 14.89
CA GLY A 798 2.12 -13.42 15.92
C GLY A 798 1.21 -12.58 16.83
N SER A 799 1.43 -11.27 16.95
CA SER A 799 0.70 -10.36 17.84
C SER A 799 -0.48 -9.63 17.18
N THR A 800 -1.43 -9.18 17.99
CA THR A 800 -2.53 -8.33 17.53
C THR A 800 -2.38 -6.92 18.11
N ALA A 801 -2.12 -5.94 17.25
CA ALA A 801 -2.18 -4.53 17.61
C ALA A 801 -3.64 -4.13 17.86
N ARG A 802 -3.88 -3.30 18.88
CA ARG A 802 -5.21 -2.85 19.28
C ARG A 802 -5.29 -1.34 19.17
N VAL A 803 -6.34 -0.85 18.51
CA VAL A 803 -6.61 0.58 18.37
C VAL A 803 -8.10 0.81 18.43
N ASP A 804 -8.51 1.72 19.30
CA ASP A 804 -9.89 2.16 19.40
C ASP A 804 -10.08 3.50 18.68
N PHE A 805 -11.16 3.60 17.89
CA PHE A 805 -11.58 4.81 17.20
C PHE A 805 -12.92 5.30 17.75
N PRO A 806 -12.90 6.30 18.66
CA PRO A 806 -14.11 7.01 19.04
C PRO A 806 -14.62 7.87 17.88
N VAL A 807 -15.92 7.88 17.70
CA VAL A 807 -16.67 8.74 16.79
C VAL A 807 -17.58 9.60 17.62
N VAL A 808 -17.62 10.90 17.35
CA VAL A 808 -18.50 11.83 18.05
C VAL A 808 -19.49 12.43 17.07
N THR A 809 -20.70 12.73 17.56
CA THR A 809 -21.63 13.57 16.81
C THR A 809 -21.24 15.02 17.00
N THR A 810 -21.02 15.72 15.89
CA THR A 810 -20.73 17.15 15.92
C THR A 810 -22.01 17.97 16.05
N GLY A 811 -21.92 19.08 16.77
CA GLY A 811 -23.02 20.02 16.97
C GLY A 811 -22.92 21.27 16.09
N GLU A 812 -23.87 22.17 16.31
CA GLU A 812 -23.99 23.44 15.60
C GLU A 812 -24.13 24.60 16.58
N ILE A 813 -23.55 25.75 16.22
CA ILE A 813 -23.73 26.99 16.96
C ILE A 813 -24.13 28.10 16.00
N ASP A 814 -25.27 28.74 16.27
CA ASP A 814 -25.78 29.85 15.47
C ASP A 814 -26.07 31.12 16.28
N GLY A 815 -26.09 32.25 15.59
CA GLY A 815 -26.49 33.53 16.15
C GLY A 815 -26.50 34.63 15.10
N THR A 816 -26.87 35.83 15.53
CA THR A 816 -26.93 37.02 14.67
C THR A 816 -26.14 38.17 15.29
N VAL A 817 -25.37 38.88 14.45
CA VAL A 817 -24.65 40.09 14.85
C VAL A 817 -25.47 41.32 14.49
N PHE A 818 -25.80 42.11 15.49
CA PHE A 818 -26.53 43.37 15.36
C PHE A 818 -25.63 44.56 15.70
N LYS A 819 -25.95 45.75 15.18
CA LYS A 819 -25.39 47.02 15.61
C LYS A 819 -26.49 47.96 16.05
N VAL A 820 -26.23 48.70 17.12
CA VAL A 820 -27.14 49.73 17.64
C VAL A 820 -26.58 51.11 17.30
N GLU A 821 -27.39 51.91 16.60
CA GLU A 821 -27.14 53.34 16.40
C GLU A 821 -28.38 54.12 16.83
N GLY A 822 -28.28 54.84 17.96
CA GLY A 822 -29.43 55.52 18.56
C GLY A 822 -30.49 54.52 19.03
N THR A 823 -31.70 54.61 18.47
CA THR A 823 -32.83 53.69 18.74
C THR A 823 -33.01 52.60 17.69
N LYS A 824 -32.18 52.58 16.63
CA LYS A 824 -32.27 51.59 15.55
C LYS A 824 -31.30 50.44 15.80
N VAL A 825 -31.81 49.22 15.63
CA VAL A 825 -31.04 47.97 15.62
C VAL A 825 -31.07 47.45 14.19
N PHE A 826 -29.89 47.18 13.62
CA PHE A 826 -29.80 46.57 12.30
C PHE A 826 -28.75 45.46 12.29
N PRO A 827 -28.95 44.41 11.50
CA PRO A 827 -27.98 43.33 11.35
C PRO A 827 -26.68 43.82 10.69
N VAL A 828 -25.57 43.16 11.01
CA VAL A 828 -24.22 43.53 10.57
C VAL A 828 -23.62 42.42 9.73
N SER A 829 -23.41 42.70 8.45
CA SER A 829 -22.66 41.82 7.56
C SER A 829 -21.15 41.95 7.72
N GLY A 830 -20.44 40.84 7.55
CA GLY A 830 -18.98 40.81 7.55
C GLY A 830 -18.32 40.91 8.93
N ALA A 831 -19.09 40.80 10.02
CA ALA A 831 -18.55 40.71 11.37
C ALA A 831 -17.78 39.40 11.52
N GLU A 832 -16.53 39.48 11.94
CA GLU A 832 -15.66 38.32 12.14
C GLU A 832 -15.95 37.72 13.52
N VAL A 833 -16.63 36.58 13.54
CA VAL A 833 -16.93 35.81 14.75
C VAL A 833 -15.83 34.77 14.94
N GLN A 834 -15.16 34.83 16.08
CA GLN A 834 -14.13 33.89 16.52
C GLN A 834 -14.70 32.92 17.55
N MET A 835 -14.43 31.63 17.35
CA MET A 835 -14.65 30.57 18.33
C MET A 835 -13.34 30.20 19.00
N LEU A 836 -13.35 30.19 20.33
CA LEU A 836 -12.20 29.89 21.17
C LEU A 836 -12.44 28.58 21.91
N ASP A 837 -11.39 27.76 22.03
CA ASP A 837 -11.36 26.59 22.91
C ASP A 837 -11.29 26.99 24.41
N ALA A 838 -11.27 25.98 25.28
CA ALA A 838 -11.18 26.16 26.73
C ALA A 838 -9.87 26.85 27.17
N GLU A 839 -8.80 26.69 26.38
CA GLU A 839 -7.48 27.29 26.58
C GLU A 839 -7.40 28.74 26.06
N GLY A 840 -8.43 29.21 25.35
CA GLY A 840 -8.54 30.56 24.81
C GLY A 840 -7.86 30.76 23.45
N ASN A 841 -7.50 29.69 22.75
CA ASN A 841 -7.00 29.75 21.38
C ASN A 841 -8.16 29.88 20.40
N VAL A 842 -7.99 30.67 19.34
CA VAL A 842 -8.98 30.76 18.27
C VAL A 842 -8.91 29.48 17.44
N VAL A 843 -9.93 28.62 17.56
CA VAL A 843 -10.05 27.35 16.84
C VAL A 843 -10.81 27.48 15.52
N ARG A 844 -11.64 28.52 15.38
CA ARG A 844 -12.36 28.82 14.13
C ARG A 844 -12.71 30.29 14.04
N GLU A 845 -12.77 30.80 12.81
CA GLU A 845 -13.23 32.15 12.50
C GLU A 845 -14.14 32.11 11.28
N LEU A 846 -15.20 32.91 11.29
CA LEU A 846 -16.10 33.06 10.14
C LEU A 846 -16.64 34.50 10.08
N ARG A 847 -17.14 34.90 8.91
CA ARG A 847 -17.78 36.21 8.70
C ARG A 847 -19.30 36.07 8.67
N SER A 848 -20.02 36.93 9.38
CA SER A 848 -21.48 36.98 9.31
C SER A 848 -21.98 37.32 7.90
N ALA A 849 -23.13 36.73 7.54
CA ALA A 849 -23.81 36.91 6.26
C ALA A 849 -24.46 38.30 6.13
N PHE A 850 -25.16 38.57 5.02
CA PHE A 850 -25.73 39.90 4.71
C PHE A 850 -26.76 40.37 5.75
N ASP A 851 -27.46 39.42 6.37
CA ASP A 851 -28.47 39.59 7.41
C ASP A 851 -27.89 39.48 8.83
N GLY A 852 -26.55 39.48 8.95
CA GLY A 852 -25.84 39.38 10.22
C GLY A 852 -25.82 37.98 10.83
N PHE A 853 -26.45 37.00 10.20
CA PHE A 853 -26.47 35.62 10.67
C PHE A 853 -25.09 34.98 10.55
N TYR A 854 -24.77 34.09 11.49
CA TYR A 854 -23.61 33.22 11.43
C TYR A 854 -23.96 31.81 11.90
N LEU A 855 -23.37 30.81 11.26
CA LEU A 855 -23.56 29.39 11.58
C LEU A 855 -22.19 28.69 11.62
N MET A 856 -21.90 28.05 12.74
CA MET A 856 -20.77 27.16 12.92
C MET A 856 -21.27 25.71 12.87
N GLU A 857 -21.08 25.06 11.74
CA GLU A 857 -21.43 23.65 11.53
C GLU A 857 -20.25 22.73 11.87
N PHE A 858 -20.50 21.48 12.25
CA PHE A 858 -19.48 20.48 12.58
C PHE A 858 -18.59 20.89 13.78
N VAL A 859 -19.18 21.47 14.81
CA VAL A 859 -18.47 21.81 16.05
C VAL A 859 -18.28 20.53 16.86
N PRO A 860 -17.03 20.09 17.13
CA PRO A 860 -16.79 18.92 17.97
C PRO A 860 -17.33 19.12 19.39
N PRO A 861 -17.57 18.05 20.16
CA PRO A 861 -17.91 18.19 21.57
C PRO A 861 -16.82 18.91 22.36
N GLY A 862 -17.23 19.81 23.25
CA GLY A 862 -16.33 20.64 24.03
C GLY A 862 -16.94 21.93 24.55
N ALA A 863 -16.21 22.60 25.44
CA ALA A 863 -16.56 23.93 25.93
C ALA A 863 -15.89 25.01 25.08
N TYR A 864 -16.71 25.86 24.47
CA TYR A 864 -16.28 26.93 23.57
C TYR A 864 -16.72 28.29 24.09
N SER A 865 -16.01 29.30 23.61
CA SER A 865 -16.40 30.68 23.83
C SER A 865 -16.33 31.49 22.53
N LEU A 866 -17.39 32.22 22.22
CA LEU A 866 -17.52 33.01 21.00
C LEU A 866 -17.29 34.48 21.31
N ARG A 867 -16.57 35.17 20.42
CA ARG A 867 -16.39 36.61 20.47
C ARG A 867 -16.32 37.21 19.07
N ILE A 868 -16.54 38.51 18.95
CA ILE A 868 -16.22 39.25 17.74
C ILE A 868 -14.71 39.56 17.74
N ASN A 869 -14.06 39.48 16.57
CA ASN A 869 -12.62 39.73 16.43
C ASN A 869 -12.24 41.10 17.06
N PRO A 870 -11.41 41.12 18.13
CA PRO A 870 -11.01 42.35 18.80
C PRO A 870 -10.28 43.36 17.90
N GLU A 871 -9.53 42.89 16.91
CA GLU A 871 -8.85 43.77 15.95
C GLU A 871 -9.85 44.48 15.04
N GLN A 872 -10.87 43.76 14.56
CA GLN A 872 -11.95 44.31 13.76
C GLN A 872 -12.74 45.37 14.56
N LEU A 873 -13.07 45.07 15.82
CA LEU A 873 -13.74 46.01 16.73
C LEU A 873 -12.93 47.30 16.92
N THR A 874 -11.62 47.17 17.17
CA THR A 874 -10.72 48.31 17.39
C THR A 874 -10.60 49.17 16.13
N LYS A 875 -10.43 48.55 14.96
CA LYS A 875 -10.32 49.24 13.67
C LYS A 875 -11.59 50.02 13.31
N LEU A 876 -12.75 49.52 13.72
CA LEU A 876 -14.06 50.14 13.43
C LEU A 876 -14.58 51.04 14.57
N GLY A 877 -13.86 51.16 15.68
CA GLY A 877 -14.29 51.94 16.84
C GLY A 877 -15.57 51.39 17.49
N LEU A 878 -15.73 50.06 17.51
CA LEU A 878 -16.90 49.37 18.03
C LEU A 878 -16.58 48.58 19.31
N VAL A 879 -17.58 48.35 20.15
CA VAL A 879 -17.54 47.51 21.35
C VAL A 879 -18.73 46.54 21.35
N THR A 880 -18.59 45.40 22.00
CA THR A 880 -19.65 44.36 22.11
C THR A 880 -19.78 43.86 23.55
N GLU A 881 -20.94 43.31 23.90
CA GLU A 881 -21.19 42.71 25.20
C GLU A 881 -20.59 41.32 25.33
N GLY A 882 -19.38 41.24 25.91
CA GLY A 882 -18.81 40.02 26.48
C GLY A 882 -18.56 38.86 25.52
N VAL A 883 -18.05 37.77 26.07
CA VAL A 883 -17.84 36.49 25.38
C VAL A 883 -19.07 35.63 25.61
N ARG A 884 -19.58 34.95 24.58
CA ARG A 884 -20.66 33.96 24.72
C ARG A 884 -20.06 32.60 25.02
N ARG A 885 -20.63 31.83 25.95
CA ARG A 885 -20.16 30.47 26.25
C ARG A 885 -21.13 29.47 25.64
N ALA A 886 -20.58 28.43 25.03
CA ALA A 886 -21.32 27.35 24.40
C ALA A 886 -20.67 26.02 24.78
N THR A 887 -21.45 25.00 25.12
CA THR A 887 -20.95 23.66 25.40
C THR A 887 -21.63 22.68 24.46
N ILE A 888 -20.87 22.09 23.56
CA ILE A 888 -21.38 21.06 22.64
C ILE A 888 -21.15 19.70 23.28
N GLU A 889 -22.21 18.90 23.39
CA GLU A 889 -22.16 17.49 23.81
C GLU A 889 -22.01 16.58 22.59
N GLY A 890 -21.66 15.30 22.79
CA GLY A 890 -21.46 14.30 21.72
C GLY A 890 -22.73 13.78 21.06
N ASP A 891 -23.87 14.44 21.30
CA ASP A 891 -25.21 14.06 20.88
C ASP A 891 -25.75 14.84 19.67
N GLY A 892 -24.93 15.73 19.10
CA GLY A 892 -25.35 16.63 18.01
C GLY A 892 -26.02 17.91 18.53
N THR A 893 -25.61 18.39 19.70
CA THR A 893 -26.12 19.62 20.33
C THR A 893 -26.22 20.79 19.34
N VAL A 894 -27.39 21.42 19.28
CA VAL A 894 -27.61 22.67 18.53
C VAL A 894 -27.80 23.82 19.50
N ILE A 895 -26.89 24.80 19.48
CA ILE A 895 -26.94 25.99 20.32
C ILE A 895 -27.26 27.20 19.45
N GLY A 896 -28.53 27.61 19.47
CA GLY A 896 -28.98 28.80 18.76
C GLY A 896 -29.00 30.08 19.60
N GLY A 897 -29.09 31.21 18.88
CA GLY A 897 -29.31 32.53 19.48
C GLY A 897 -28.11 33.11 20.23
N GLN A 898 -26.88 32.77 19.84
CA GLN A 898 -25.66 33.35 20.40
C GLN A 898 -25.40 34.75 19.82
N ASP A 899 -26.34 35.68 20.04
CA ASP A 899 -26.33 36.97 19.38
C ASP A 899 -25.28 37.94 19.96
N PHE A 900 -24.69 38.74 19.08
CA PHE A 900 -23.78 39.83 19.43
C PHE A 900 -24.40 41.19 19.11
N VAL A 901 -24.16 42.16 19.98
CA VAL A 901 -24.67 43.53 19.80
C VAL A 901 -23.50 44.51 19.84
N LEU A 902 -23.18 45.08 18.69
CA LEU A 902 -22.11 46.05 18.48
C LEU A 902 -22.60 47.47 18.76
N ARG A 903 -21.80 48.28 19.45
CA ARG A 903 -22.06 49.70 19.75
C ARG A 903 -20.81 50.53 19.49
N ALA A 904 -20.97 51.84 19.29
CA ALA A 904 -19.83 52.74 19.16
C ALA A 904 -19.04 52.84 20.48
N GLN A 905 -17.71 52.92 20.39
CA GLN A 905 -16.84 53.09 21.54
C GLN A 905 -17.06 54.49 22.16
N GLY A 906 -17.45 54.55 23.44
CA GLY A 906 -17.70 55.80 24.16
C GLY A 906 -19.18 56.18 24.41
N THR A 907 -20.14 55.35 24.00
CA THR A 907 -21.55 55.47 24.44
C THR A 907 -21.81 54.62 25.68
N ASP A 908 -22.05 55.24 26.83
CA ASP A 908 -22.51 54.56 28.06
C ASP A 908 -23.93 53.99 27.89
N ALA A 909 -24.16 52.78 28.39
CA ALA A 909 -25.39 52.02 28.22
C ALA A 909 -26.56 52.48 29.13
N PRO A 910 -27.81 52.42 28.67
CA PRO A 910 -28.94 52.15 29.57
C PRO A 910 -28.94 50.67 29.94
N ARG A 911 -28.94 50.36 31.24
CA ARG A 911 -28.82 49.00 31.81
C ARG A 911 -30.04 48.08 31.64
N ASP A 912 -31.12 48.47 30.97
CA ASP A 912 -32.37 47.69 30.93
C ASP A 912 -33.07 47.73 29.56
N ALA A 913 -32.41 47.29 28.49
CA ALA A 913 -33.10 46.97 27.24
C ALA A 913 -33.15 45.44 27.08
N PRO A 914 -34.33 44.80 27.09
CA PRO A 914 -34.41 43.36 26.88
C PRO A 914 -33.93 43.03 25.48
N ALA A 915 -33.19 41.92 25.34
CA ALA A 915 -32.85 41.35 24.04
C ALA A 915 -34.13 41.27 23.18
N PRO A 916 -34.08 41.61 21.88
CA PRO A 916 -35.22 41.39 21.01
C PRO A 916 -35.58 39.91 21.08
N ARG A 917 -36.81 39.60 21.51
CA ARG A 917 -37.27 38.21 21.53
C ARG A 917 -37.24 37.67 20.11
N PRO A 918 -36.83 36.41 19.90
CA PRO A 918 -37.10 35.74 18.64
C PRO A 918 -38.61 35.81 18.42
N VAL A 919 -39.02 36.30 17.26
CA VAL A 919 -40.41 36.16 16.83
C VAL A 919 -40.64 34.65 16.69
N PRO A 920 -41.52 34.02 17.48
CA PRO A 920 -41.86 32.63 17.21
C PRO A 920 -42.48 32.61 15.82
N ALA A 921 -41.98 31.73 14.94
CA ALA A 921 -42.81 31.32 13.83
C ALA A 921 -44.13 30.81 14.43
N GLN A 922 -45.24 31.47 14.11
CA GLN A 922 -46.56 31.05 14.57
C GLN A 922 -46.76 29.59 14.15
N ALA A 923 -46.93 28.70 15.14
CA ALA A 923 -47.49 27.38 14.87
C ALA A 923 -48.90 27.59 14.27
N PRO A 924 -49.28 26.83 13.24
CA PRO A 924 -50.63 26.91 12.67
C PRO A 924 -51.68 26.63 13.75
N ASP A 925 -52.82 27.31 13.66
CA ASP A 925 -53.97 27.13 14.54
C ASP A 925 -54.42 25.65 14.52
N PRO A 926 -54.70 24.98 15.67
CA PRO A 926 -55.10 23.57 15.69
C PRO A 926 -56.38 23.25 14.89
N ALA A 927 -57.13 24.28 14.48
CA ALA A 927 -58.28 24.16 13.59
C ALA A 927 -57.90 23.96 12.11
N ASP A 928 -56.65 24.23 11.72
CA ASP A 928 -56.12 24.08 10.35
C ASP A 928 -55.29 22.81 10.14
N LEU A 929 -55.21 21.93 11.15
CA LEU A 929 -54.59 20.61 11.00
C LEU A 929 -55.63 19.58 10.52
N PRO A 930 -55.36 18.82 9.44
CA PRO A 930 -56.23 17.70 9.06
C PRO A 930 -56.19 16.63 10.16
N PRO A 931 -57.31 15.91 10.42
CA PRO A 931 -57.36 14.91 11.47
C PRO A 931 -56.38 13.77 11.16
N PRO A 932 -55.79 13.13 12.20
CA PRO A 932 -54.81 12.08 12.00
C PRO A 932 -55.46 10.90 11.25
N PRO A 933 -54.76 10.30 10.26
CA PRO A 933 -55.29 9.15 9.55
C PRO A 933 -55.40 7.96 10.51
N ALA A 934 -56.53 7.25 10.42
CA ALA A 934 -56.79 6.05 11.19
C ALA A 934 -55.69 5.00 10.95
N ALA A 935 -55.22 4.37 12.03
CA ALA A 935 -54.21 3.32 11.98
C ALA A 935 -54.64 2.18 11.04
N VAL A 936 -53.83 1.92 10.02
CA VAL A 936 -53.98 0.77 9.11
C VAL A 936 -53.11 -0.38 9.64
N PRO A 937 -53.57 -1.65 9.63
CA PRO A 937 -52.90 -2.74 10.31
C PRO A 937 -51.63 -3.18 9.58
N VAL A 938 -50.61 -3.57 10.37
CA VAL A 938 -49.36 -4.16 9.90
C VAL A 938 -49.64 -5.50 9.20
N VAL A 939 -49.25 -5.62 7.93
CA VAL A 939 -49.19 -6.90 7.20
C VAL A 939 -47.74 -7.41 7.24
N PRO A 940 -47.48 -8.68 7.58
CA PRO A 940 -46.12 -9.21 7.65
C PRO A 940 -45.53 -9.43 6.25
N VAL A 941 -44.30 -8.95 6.03
CA VAL A 941 -43.51 -9.19 4.82
C VAL A 941 -42.87 -10.58 4.90
N THR A 942 -43.08 -11.39 3.87
CA THR A 942 -42.41 -12.69 3.67
C THR A 942 -41.09 -12.49 2.90
N PRO A 943 -40.01 -13.23 3.23
CA PRO A 943 -38.72 -13.06 2.56
C PRO A 943 -38.69 -13.73 1.18
N ALA A 944 -38.04 -13.07 0.22
CA ALA A 944 -37.80 -13.58 -1.13
C ALA A 944 -36.73 -14.69 -1.16
N PRO A 945 -36.80 -15.66 -2.10
CA PRO A 945 -35.86 -16.76 -2.19
C PRO A 945 -34.52 -16.36 -2.86
N PRO A 946 -33.42 -17.08 -2.56
CA PRO A 946 -32.06 -16.68 -2.95
C PRO A 946 -31.75 -16.95 -4.42
N GLN A 947 -30.97 -16.06 -5.05
CA GLN A 947 -30.18 -16.31 -6.27
C GLN A 947 -28.69 -16.24 -5.95
#